data_AF-A0A524DU48-F1
#
_entry.id   AF-A0A524DU48-F1
#
_cell.length_a   1.000
_cell.length_b   1.000
_cell.length_c   1.000
_cell.angle_alpha   90.00
_cell.angle_beta   90.00
_cell.angle_gamma   90.00
#
_symmetry.space_group_name_H-M   'P 1'
#
loop_
_entity.id
_entity.type
_entity.pdbx_description
1 polymer ?
#
loop_
_entity_poly.entity_id
_entity_poly.type
_entity_poly.pdbx_seq_one_letter_code
_entity_poly.pdbx_strand_id
1 'polypeptide(L)'
;MSKLNVKKVIIFKHGVSYFILEGKIQGNGTFELEFKIDEMNDVLKSLFVIDTSQKGYISSISYDAALDTSQLLKTIMLNIPDTNSFSSLVTQIKGANISLTIGTTEKITGTIMGIEFVEKLINEMKITEKLLSMVKKDGVITKIPFSEITSFEILSDDLKKDLNFFLETVIAGKKKDSKKIIINSESGGESGDRQVIVSYIRESPVWKTSYRLIMSKQQAMDKKCLLSGWALIENIYNQDWENIELTLVAGMPVSFVYDFYRPIYIQRPKIQPPKVLSARPTEIEEGLEMEKFRDYEMLAEEAPMERMKAKKEARRAPPAPAAAALSSTMGFAADMDDSTLMDKVKSQTAAQTKDLGELFEYNIKNPVSIKRKHSALVPILTEEIKAKKILLYNLHEHDKNPNACLEITNNSNLTLERGPATIIYDNNLAGEAIIPFLNKEDTRILNYAVEQAVIISHEDFTQNKDVHRISLGGSYCYEYYFTNLRTVYKIKNKTEEEKELYLDHPKKSGYKILNSPIEPEETTNYWRFKLTLKPKDALKFEIEERIENYSSYYIYNFSKDDLLKRVEFYVRQKFINEKLEAQLKEIGEIIGKQNSLNTKKSKLEDEKDQMTDEQARLRENISVLGDTSQENALREKYVKKLTLQEERFEKISNEIKQLDQELSSIEKEIQDKIEKLKA
;
A
#
# COMPACT_ATOMS: atom_id res chain seq x y z
N MET A 1 46.21 -15.53 18.44
CA MET A 1 44.85 -15.76 17.90
C MET A 1 44.98 -16.16 16.45
N SER A 2 44.16 -17.10 15.99
CA SER A 2 44.10 -17.47 14.57
C SER A 2 43.11 -16.58 13.82
N LYS A 3 43.37 -16.33 12.53
CA LYS A 3 42.53 -15.45 11.69
C LYS A 3 41.53 -16.27 10.87
N LEU A 4 40.25 -15.90 10.93
CA LEU A 4 39.22 -16.33 9.99
C LEU A 4 39.19 -15.37 8.80
N ASN A 5 39.14 -15.91 7.58
CA ASN A 5 38.97 -15.12 6.35
C ASN A 5 37.67 -15.55 5.65
N VAL A 6 36.88 -14.59 5.18
CA VAL A 6 35.69 -14.88 4.36
C VAL A 6 36.12 -15.61 3.08
N LYS A 7 35.42 -16.69 2.76
CA LYS A 7 35.62 -17.50 1.54
C LYS A 7 34.41 -17.49 0.63
N LYS A 8 33.20 -17.50 1.20
CA LYS A 8 31.96 -17.44 0.46
C LYS A 8 31.01 -16.43 1.09
N VAL A 9 30.32 -15.66 0.25
CA VAL A 9 29.20 -14.80 0.64
C VAL A 9 28.02 -15.10 -0.26
N ILE A 10 26.88 -15.40 0.35
CA ILE A 10 25.60 -15.59 -0.33
C ILE A 10 24.68 -14.44 0.11
N ILE A 11 24.35 -13.53 -0.80
CA ILE A 11 23.56 -12.32 -0.51
C ILE A 11 22.12 -12.51 -0.99
N PHE A 12 21.15 -12.37 -0.10
CA PHE A 12 19.74 -12.58 -0.39
C PHE A 12 18.97 -11.27 -0.44
N LYS A 13 17.95 -11.18 -1.30
CA LYS A 13 17.08 -9.99 -1.40
C LYS A 13 16.23 -9.67 -0.15
N HIS A 14 16.07 -10.60 0.79
CA HIS A 14 15.36 -10.37 2.06
C HIS A 14 16.21 -9.67 3.16
N GLY A 15 17.35 -9.07 2.81
CA GLY A 15 18.15 -8.26 3.75
C GLY A 15 19.09 -9.04 4.67
N VAL A 16 19.50 -10.23 4.26
CA VAL A 16 20.38 -11.12 5.03
C VAL A 16 21.43 -11.69 4.10
N SER A 17 22.65 -11.89 4.60
CA SER A 17 23.73 -12.59 3.91
C SER A 17 24.26 -13.75 4.74
N TYR A 18 24.49 -14.89 4.09
CA TYR A 18 25.15 -16.06 4.67
C TYR A 18 26.64 -16.04 4.34
N PHE A 19 27.47 -16.14 5.37
CA PHE A 19 28.92 -16.10 5.28
C PHE A 19 29.50 -17.48 5.57
N ILE A 20 30.53 -17.86 4.81
CA ILE A 20 31.41 -18.98 5.15
C ILE A 20 32.83 -18.44 5.25
N LEU A 21 33.46 -18.69 6.39
CA LEU A 21 34.82 -18.28 6.71
C LEU A 21 35.68 -19.51 6.98
N GLU A 22 36.95 -19.42 6.61
CA GLU A 22 37.96 -20.44 6.91
C GLU A 22 39.12 -19.87 7.71
N GLY A 23 39.60 -20.66 8.66
CA GLY A 23 40.78 -20.36 9.45
C GLY A 23 41.66 -21.60 9.61
N LYS A 24 42.96 -21.36 9.76
CA LYS A 24 43.94 -22.41 10.13
C LYS A 24 44.40 -22.23 11.57
N ILE A 25 44.61 -23.33 12.27
CA ILE A 25 45.12 -23.33 13.65
C ILE A 25 46.05 -24.52 13.88
N GLN A 26 47.06 -24.33 14.72
CA GLN A 26 48.02 -25.36 15.13
C GLN A 26 47.89 -25.57 16.64
N GLY A 27 47.81 -26.83 17.09
CA GLY A 27 47.53 -27.14 18.50
C GLY A 27 46.23 -26.50 18.99
N ASN A 28 46.15 -26.21 20.28
CA ASN A 28 44.99 -25.50 20.88
C ASN A 28 45.00 -24.01 20.54
N GLY A 29 43.81 -23.41 20.43
CA GLY A 29 43.69 -21.96 20.45
C GLY A 29 42.32 -21.44 20.05
N THR A 30 42.29 -20.16 19.69
CA THR A 30 41.06 -19.36 19.69
C THR A 30 40.94 -18.49 18.45
N PHE A 31 39.72 -18.42 17.92
CA PHE A 31 39.28 -17.44 16.92
C PHE A 31 38.35 -16.41 17.56
N GLU A 32 38.43 -15.17 17.09
CA GLU A 32 37.58 -14.06 17.54
C GLU A 32 36.78 -13.51 16.34
N LEU A 33 35.50 -13.23 16.58
CA LEU A 33 34.60 -12.57 15.63
C LEU A 33 33.92 -11.38 16.31
N GLU A 34 33.63 -10.34 15.52
CA GLU A 34 33.09 -9.07 15.98
C GLU A 34 31.81 -8.71 15.21
N PHE A 35 30.74 -8.42 15.94
CA PHE A 35 29.40 -8.14 15.41
C PHE A 35 28.76 -6.95 16.12
N LYS A 36 27.77 -6.33 15.51
CA LYS A 36 26.90 -5.35 16.19
C LYS A 36 25.89 -6.06 17.10
N ILE A 37 25.39 -5.34 18.11
CA ILE A 37 24.31 -5.81 18.99
C ILE A 37 23.11 -6.35 18.19
N ASP A 38 22.65 -5.62 17.17
CA ASP A 38 21.47 -6.00 16.38
C ASP A 38 21.73 -7.24 15.50
N GLU A 39 22.97 -7.45 15.07
CA GLU A 39 23.39 -8.63 14.29
C GLU A 39 23.48 -9.91 15.15
N MET A 40 23.64 -9.78 16.47
CA MET A 40 23.83 -10.94 17.37
C MET A 40 22.68 -11.94 17.33
N ASN A 41 21.45 -11.48 17.13
CA ASN A 41 20.27 -12.35 17.05
C ASN A 41 20.36 -13.32 15.87
N ASP A 42 20.70 -12.82 14.69
CA ASP A 42 20.82 -13.62 13.47
C ASP A 42 22.07 -14.50 13.49
N VAL A 43 23.19 -13.98 14.00
CA VAL A 43 24.43 -14.74 14.14
C VAL A 43 24.23 -15.91 15.12
N LEU A 44 23.74 -15.68 16.34
CA LEU A 44 23.56 -16.76 17.33
C LEU A 44 22.52 -17.80 16.89
N LYS A 45 21.47 -17.40 16.15
CA LYS A 45 20.45 -18.28 15.55
C LYS A 45 21.01 -19.24 14.49
N SER A 46 22.17 -18.93 13.91
CA SER A 46 22.69 -19.60 12.70
C SER A 46 24.16 -20.04 12.78
N LEU A 47 24.88 -19.67 13.84
CA LEU A 47 26.32 -19.90 13.98
C LEU A 47 26.63 -21.40 14.00
N PHE A 48 27.34 -21.84 12.96
CA PHE A 48 27.85 -23.18 12.82
C PHE A 48 29.38 -23.14 12.76
N VAL A 49 30.03 -24.00 13.53
CA VAL A 49 31.49 -24.09 13.64
C VAL A 49 31.89 -25.56 13.57
N ILE A 50 32.82 -25.89 12.69
CA ILE A 50 33.33 -27.26 12.53
C ILE A 50 34.85 -27.25 12.30
N ASP A 51 35.56 -28.14 13.00
CA ASP A 51 36.93 -28.50 12.66
C ASP A 51 36.87 -29.66 11.66
N THR A 52 37.34 -29.43 10.43
CA THR A 52 37.30 -30.43 9.35
C THR A 52 38.51 -31.37 9.36
N SER A 53 39.49 -31.15 10.23
CA SER A 53 40.72 -31.95 10.27
C SER A 53 40.55 -33.36 10.83
N GLN A 54 39.43 -33.65 11.51
CA GLN A 54 39.18 -34.84 12.34
C GLN A 54 40.14 -35.02 13.53
N LYS A 55 41.07 -34.08 13.75
CA LYS A 55 42.12 -34.11 14.78
C LYS A 55 41.84 -33.20 15.96
N GLY A 56 40.61 -32.74 16.11
CA GLY A 56 40.25 -31.80 17.15
C GLY A 56 38.77 -31.45 17.11
N TYR A 57 38.36 -30.64 18.08
CA TYR A 57 36.97 -30.25 18.27
C TYR A 57 36.85 -28.79 18.73
N ILE A 58 35.63 -28.28 18.71
CA ILE A 58 35.28 -26.98 19.27
C ILE A 58 34.83 -27.21 20.71
N SER A 59 35.58 -26.69 21.69
CA SER A 59 35.31 -26.98 23.11
C SER A 59 34.30 -26.03 23.71
N SER A 60 34.29 -24.76 23.26
CA SER A 60 33.31 -23.77 23.68
C SER A 60 33.19 -22.63 22.67
N ILE A 61 32.00 -22.04 22.62
CA ILE A 61 31.74 -20.74 22.00
C ILE A 61 31.19 -19.84 23.10
N SER A 62 31.86 -18.72 23.37
CA SER A 62 31.43 -17.73 24.36
C SER A 62 31.23 -16.36 23.72
N TYR A 63 30.39 -15.53 24.33
CA TYR A 63 30.03 -14.22 23.79
C TYR A 63 29.76 -13.20 24.90
N ASP A 64 30.00 -11.91 24.61
CA ASP A 64 29.68 -10.80 25.52
C ASP A 64 28.18 -10.82 25.87
N ALA A 65 27.82 -10.74 27.15
CA ALA A 65 26.41 -10.72 27.56
C ALA A 65 25.64 -9.46 27.08
N ALA A 66 24.35 -9.62 26.79
CA ALA A 66 23.43 -8.55 26.40
C ALA A 66 22.83 -7.82 27.62
N LEU A 67 23.66 -7.47 28.61
CA LEU A 67 23.21 -6.71 29.77
C LEU A 67 23.02 -5.24 29.38
N ASP A 68 21.80 -4.72 29.51
CA ASP A 68 21.55 -3.29 29.36
C ASP A 68 22.35 -2.51 30.42
N THR A 69 22.85 -1.34 30.05
CA THR A 69 23.51 -0.38 30.96
C THR A 69 22.68 -0.15 32.23
N SER A 70 21.35 -0.07 32.13
CA SER A 70 20.44 0.09 33.28
C SER A 70 20.35 -1.14 34.19
N GLN A 71 20.67 -2.35 33.72
CA GLN A 71 20.75 -3.55 34.54
C GLN A 71 22.09 -3.64 35.27
N LEU A 72 23.19 -3.28 34.60
CA LEU A 72 24.51 -3.16 35.24
C LEU A 72 24.51 -2.09 36.33
N LEU A 73 23.91 -0.92 36.07
CA LEU A 73 23.82 0.15 37.06
C LEU A 73 22.87 -0.13 38.23
N LYS A 74 21.98 -1.14 38.14
CA LYS A 74 21.13 -1.57 39.28
C LYS A 74 21.90 -2.29 40.39
N THR A 75 23.15 -2.71 40.16
CA THR A 75 23.96 -3.38 41.20
C THR A 75 24.65 -2.40 42.15
N ILE A 76 24.65 -1.11 41.82
CA ILE A 76 25.22 -0.03 42.65
C ILE A 76 24.13 0.96 43.07
N MET A 77 24.33 1.68 44.17
CA MET A 77 23.35 2.65 44.68
C MET A 77 23.46 4.06 44.07
N LEU A 78 24.32 4.24 43.06
CA LEU A 78 24.55 5.52 42.40
C LEU A 78 23.80 5.63 41.06
N ASN A 79 23.09 6.74 40.88
CA ASN A 79 22.43 7.12 39.64
C ASN A 79 22.61 8.63 39.40
N ILE A 80 23.72 9.01 38.75
CA ILE A 80 24.11 10.42 38.61
C ILE A 80 23.53 10.99 37.30
N PRO A 81 22.60 11.97 37.35
CA PRO A 81 22.04 12.62 36.16
C PRO A 81 23.04 13.58 35.50
N ASP A 82 22.85 13.85 34.21
CA ASP A 82 23.69 14.79 33.43
C ASP A 82 23.60 16.25 33.97
N THR A 83 22.48 16.63 34.58
CA THR A 83 22.29 17.96 35.21
C THR A 83 22.17 17.85 36.72
N ASN A 84 22.69 18.83 37.47
CA ASN A 84 22.79 18.77 38.94
C ASN A 84 23.55 17.54 39.49
N SER A 85 24.43 16.93 38.68
CA SER A 85 25.21 15.72 38.99
C SER A 85 25.82 15.71 40.39
N PHE A 86 26.56 16.77 40.76
CA PHE A 86 27.20 16.90 42.07
C PHE A 86 26.18 16.95 43.23
N SER A 87 25.09 17.71 43.10
CA SER A 87 24.02 17.74 44.10
C SER A 87 23.33 16.37 44.23
N SER A 88 23.15 15.64 43.12
CA SER A 88 22.56 14.31 43.14
C SER A 88 23.48 13.30 43.84
N LEU A 89 24.77 13.29 43.48
CA LEU A 89 25.80 12.44 44.11
C LEU A 89 25.85 12.65 45.62
N VAL A 90 26.00 13.90 46.07
CA VAL A 90 26.02 14.28 47.49
C VAL A 90 24.76 13.84 48.24
N THR A 91 23.59 13.87 47.58
CA THR A 91 22.33 13.41 48.17
C THR A 91 22.29 11.88 48.31
N GLN A 92 22.79 11.15 47.31
CA GLN A 92 22.79 9.68 47.28
C GLN A 92 23.80 9.09 48.28
N ILE A 93 24.95 9.75 48.50
CA ILE A 93 25.96 9.33 49.47
C ILE A 93 25.79 9.98 50.85
N LYS A 94 24.55 10.35 51.23
CA LYS A 94 24.24 10.83 52.59
C LYS A 94 24.71 9.82 53.63
N GLY A 95 25.42 10.29 54.66
CA GLY A 95 26.09 9.45 55.66
C GLY A 95 27.52 9.04 55.28
N ALA A 96 28.02 9.34 54.08
CA ALA A 96 29.42 9.12 53.73
C ALA A 96 30.35 10.11 54.42
N ASN A 97 31.55 9.63 54.76
CA ASN A 97 32.66 10.47 55.20
C ASN A 97 33.38 11.10 54.01
N ILE A 98 33.68 12.39 54.11
CA ILE A 98 34.27 13.21 53.05
C ILE A 98 35.38 14.11 53.59
N SER A 99 36.25 14.52 52.67
CA SER A 99 37.19 15.63 52.83
C SER A 99 36.88 16.69 51.77
N LEU A 100 36.70 17.93 52.20
CA LEU A 100 36.44 19.09 51.36
C LEU A 100 37.67 19.99 51.34
N THR A 101 37.92 20.64 50.21
CA THR A 101 38.74 21.87 50.19
C THR A 101 37.82 23.06 49.95
N ILE A 102 37.94 24.08 50.79
CA ILE A 102 37.15 25.32 50.74
C ILE A 102 38.11 26.46 50.37
N GLY A 103 37.71 27.25 49.37
CA GLY A 103 38.59 28.26 48.79
C GLY A 103 39.90 27.64 48.28
N THR A 104 41.04 28.30 48.56
CA THR A 104 42.35 27.90 48.03
C THR A 104 43.16 26.95 48.91
N THR A 105 42.87 26.84 50.22
CA THR A 105 43.76 26.14 51.17
C THR A 105 43.10 25.44 52.36
N GLU A 106 41.85 25.73 52.74
CA GLU A 106 41.25 25.14 53.94
C GLU A 106 40.72 23.73 53.65
N LYS A 107 41.16 22.73 54.43
CA LYS A 107 40.63 21.35 54.36
C LYS A 107 39.74 21.02 55.55
N ILE A 108 38.51 20.58 55.27
CA ILE A 108 37.54 20.16 56.30
C ILE A 108 37.16 18.70 56.08
N THR A 109 37.04 17.92 57.17
CA THR A 109 36.58 16.52 57.12
C THR A 109 35.34 16.31 57.98
N GLY A 110 34.45 15.42 57.53
CA GLY A 110 33.23 15.09 58.27
C GLY A 110 32.26 14.22 57.46
N THR A 111 31.03 14.09 57.97
CA THR A 111 29.99 13.19 57.45
C THR A 111 28.82 13.98 56.85
N ILE A 112 28.35 13.60 55.66
CA ILE A 112 27.26 14.31 54.95
C ILE A 112 25.91 14.08 55.64
N MET A 113 25.18 15.15 55.96
CA MET A 113 23.77 15.09 56.38
C MET A 113 22.79 15.31 55.22
N GLY A 114 23.18 16.12 54.23
CA GLY A 114 22.37 16.41 53.04
C GLY A 114 22.66 17.80 52.46
N ILE A 115 21.74 18.25 51.60
CA ILE A 115 21.78 19.57 50.96
C ILE A 115 20.59 20.38 51.45
N GLU A 116 20.83 21.64 51.80
CA GLU A 116 19.79 22.63 52.04
C GLU A 116 19.73 23.64 50.89
N PHE A 117 18.52 24.14 50.60
CA PHE A 117 18.27 25.14 49.58
C PHE A 117 17.81 26.42 50.27
N VAL A 118 18.48 27.55 49.97
CA VAL A 118 18.17 28.85 50.56
C VAL A 118 17.89 29.84 49.43
N GLU A 119 16.70 30.42 49.40
CA GLU A 119 16.40 31.53 48.50
C GLU A 119 17.04 32.82 49.02
N LYS A 120 17.96 33.40 48.24
CA LYS A 120 18.52 34.74 48.46
C LYS A 120 17.99 35.69 47.39
N LEU A 121 17.63 36.90 47.79
CA LEU A 121 17.20 37.97 46.89
C LEU A 121 18.40 38.91 46.67
N ILE A 122 18.95 38.89 45.46
CA ILE A 122 20.16 39.64 45.09
C ILE A 122 19.84 40.43 43.81
N ASN A 123 19.92 41.76 43.87
CA ASN A 123 19.56 42.68 42.78
C ASN A 123 18.20 42.35 42.15
N GLU A 124 17.16 42.27 42.98
CA GLU A 124 15.75 41.95 42.63
C GLU A 124 15.52 40.56 42.00
N MET A 125 16.57 39.78 41.74
CA MET A 125 16.47 38.39 41.29
C MET A 125 16.49 37.41 42.48
N LYS A 126 15.61 36.41 42.44
CA LYS A 126 15.67 35.26 43.34
C LYS A 126 16.73 34.27 42.85
N ILE A 127 17.73 34.01 43.69
CA ILE A 127 18.77 33.02 43.46
C ILE A 127 18.65 31.93 44.54
N THR A 128 18.47 30.68 44.13
CA THR A 128 18.50 29.54 45.05
C THR A 128 19.94 29.08 45.28
N GLU A 129 20.49 29.41 46.45
CA GLU A 129 21.78 28.93 46.90
C GLU A 129 21.67 27.50 47.45
N LYS A 130 22.68 26.67 47.20
CA LYS A 130 22.78 25.31 47.72
C LYS A 130 23.85 25.25 48.80
N LEU A 131 23.48 24.76 49.97
CA LEU A 131 24.37 24.57 51.12
C LEU A 131 24.57 23.08 51.39
N LEU A 132 25.82 22.64 51.55
CA LEU A 132 26.17 21.32 52.04
C LEU A 132 26.13 21.33 53.56
N SER A 133 25.23 20.56 54.16
CA SER A 133 25.16 20.39 55.61
C SER A 133 25.89 19.10 56.02
N MET A 134 26.92 19.23 56.85
CA MET A 134 27.77 18.12 57.31
C MET A 134 28.10 18.20 58.80
N VAL A 135 28.39 17.06 59.42
CA VAL A 135 28.87 16.97 60.81
C VAL A 135 30.38 16.76 60.79
N LYS A 136 31.14 17.63 61.47
CA LYS A 136 32.58 17.45 61.69
C LYS A 136 32.84 16.36 62.76
N LYS A 137 34.07 15.86 62.86
CA LYS A 137 34.46 14.80 63.81
C LYS A 137 34.30 15.16 65.29
N ASP A 138 34.26 16.45 65.60
CA ASP A 138 34.00 17.05 66.92
C ASP A 138 32.49 17.16 67.24
N GLY A 139 31.61 16.69 66.34
CA GLY A 139 30.16 16.80 66.45
C GLY A 139 29.57 18.13 65.96
N VAL A 140 30.40 19.07 65.50
CA VAL A 140 29.92 20.39 65.06
C VAL A 140 29.28 20.30 63.68
N ILE A 141 28.00 20.69 63.60
CA ILE A 141 27.28 20.84 62.32
C ILE A 141 27.76 22.12 61.63
N THR A 142 28.21 21.99 60.38
CA THR A 142 28.63 23.12 59.53
C THR A 142 27.83 23.12 58.23
N LYS A 143 27.46 24.31 57.75
CA LYS A 143 26.83 24.53 56.43
C LYS A 143 27.85 25.24 55.53
N ILE A 144 28.09 24.70 54.34
CA ILE A 144 29.11 25.19 53.40
C ILE A 144 28.43 25.49 52.05
N PRO A 145 28.50 26.72 51.51
CA PRO A 145 27.99 27.02 50.18
C PRO A 145 28.67 26.18 49.09
N PHE A 146 27.89 25.62 48.17
CA PHE A 146 28.41 24.81 47.05
C PHE A 146 29.41 25.58 46.18
N SER A 147 29.31 26.92 46.13
CA SER A 147 30.22 27.82 45.42
C SER A 147 31.62 27.94 46.04
N GLU A 148 31.79 27.58 47.32
CA GLU A 148 33.07 27.68 48.03
C GLU A 148 33.86 26.36 48.00
N ILE A 149 33.21 25.25 47.62
CA ILE A 149 33.81 23.91 47.53
C ILE A 149 34.65 23.82 46.25
N THR A 150 35.97 23.77 46.41
CA THR A 150 36.91 23.63 45.28
C THR A 150 37.34 22.19 45.03
N SER A 151 37.29 21.33 46.07
CA SER A 151 37.53 19.89 45.93
C SER A 151 36.63 19.10 46.88
N PHE A 152 36.21 17.91 46.43
CA PHE A 152 35.35 16.99 47.14
C PHE A 152 35.92 15.57 47.03
N GLU A 153 36.42 15.03 48.13
CA GLU A 153 37.00 13.70 48.21
C GLU A 153 36.09 12.80 49.06
N ILE A 154 35.59 11.72 48.46
CA ILE A 154 34.89 10.64 49.18
C ILE A 154 35.95 9.80 49.91
N LEU A 155 35.81 9.58 51.22
CA LEU A 155 36.80 8.83 52.00
C LEU A 155 36.49 7.32 52.06
N SER A 156 35.28 6.89 51.71
CA SER A 156 34.89 5.47 51.63
C SER A 156 35.38 4.83 50.31
N ASP A 157 36.15 3.75 50.40
CA ASP A 157 36.71 3.08 49.23
C ASP A 157 35.68 2.31 48.39
N ASP A 158 34.60 1.81 49.00
CA ASP A 158 33.54 1.13 48.25
C ASP A 158 32.72 2.14 47.42
N LEU A 159 32.42 3.31 47.96
CA LEU A 159 31.78 4.40 47.19
C LEU A 159 32.69 4.93 46.06
N LYS A 160 34.03 4.91 46.21
CA LYS A 160 34.96 5.21 45.12
C LYS A 160 34.87 4.17 44.00
N LYS A 161 34.81 2.87 44.36
CA LYS A 161 34.65 1.77 43.38
C LYS A 161 33.33 1.89 42.63
N ASP A 162 32.22 2.10 43.34
CA ASP A 162 30.90 2.28 42.74
C ASP A 162 30.84 3.49 41.80
N LEU A 163 31.47 4.62 42.18
CA LEU A 163 31.54 5.81 41.34
C LEU A 163 32.38 5.57 40.07
N ASN A 164 33.53 4.91 40.18
CA ASN A 164 34.35 4.55 39.03
C ASN A 164 33.61 3.57 38.11
N PHE A 165 32.99 2.53 38.67
CA PHE A 165 32.19 1.57 37.92
C PHE A 165 30.99 2.23 37.21
N PHE A 166 30.31 3.18 37.86
CA PHE A 166 29.25 3.99 37.24
C PHE A 166 29.78 4.74 36.00
N LEU A 167 30.87 5.49 36.15
CA LEU A 167 31.43 6.32 35.08
C LEU A 167 31.99 5.48 33.92
N GLU A 168 32.68 4.38 34.21
CA GLU A 168 33.15 3.42 33.21
C GLU A 168 31.98 2.75 32.47
N THR A 169 30.93 2.35 33.19
CA THR A 169 29.73 1.71 32.60
C THR A 169 28.95 2.68 31.71
N VAL A 170 28.81 3.95 32.11
CA VAL A 170 28.18 5.00 31.27
C VAL A 170 29.01 5.27 30.01
N ILE A 171 30.33 5.31 30.11
CA ILE A 171 31.22 5.49 28.94
C ILE A 171 31.20 4.25 28.03
N ALA A 172 31.19 3.04 28.60
CA ALA A 172 31.09 1.79 27.85
C ALA A 172 29.75 1.67 27.10
N GLY A 173 28.64 2.03 27.75
CA GLY A 173 27.32 2.10 27.14
C GLY A 173 27.23 3.14 26.00
N LYS A 174 28.03 4.21 26.05
CA LYS A 174 28.17 5.19 24.95
C LYS A 174 29.15 4.75 23.84
N LYS A 175 29.93 3.67 24.03
CA LYS A 175 31.00 3.22 23.11
C LYS A 175 30.76 1.87 22.43
N LYS A 176 29.91 0.98 22.96
CA LYS A 176 29.74 -0.39 22.45
C LYS A 176 28.46 -0.59 21.64
N ASP A 177 28.55 -0.39 20.32
CA ASP A 177 27.74 -1.18 19.36
C ASP A 177 28.33 -2.58 19.13
N SER A 178 29.64 -2.77 19.40
CA SER A 178 30.39 -3.99 19.10
C SER A 178 30.34 -5.02 20.24
N LYS A 179 30.13 -6.28 19.85
CA LYS A 179 30.08 -7.49 20.69
C LYS A 179 31.00 -8.56 20.09
N LYS A 180 31.70 -9.29 20.96
CA LYS A 180 32.64 -10.34 20.57
C LYS A 180 32.04 -11.74 20.72
N ILE A 181 32.35 -12.61 19.77
CA ILE A 181 32.17 -14.06 19.87
C ILE A 181 33.56 -14.70 19.83
N ILE A 182 33.83 -15.57 20.81
CA ILE A 182 35.12 -16.25 21.02
C ILE A 182 34.88 -17.75 20.81
N ILE A 183 35.59 -18.34 19.85
CA ILE A 183 35.49 -19.76 19.48
C ILE A 183 36.78 -20.44 19.93
N ASN A 184 36.68 -21.35 20.90
CA ASN A 184 37.80 -22.12 21.41
C ASN A 184 37.87 -23.51 20.76
N SER A 185 39.06 -23.88 20.28
CA SER A 185 39.31 -25.12 19.57
C SER A 185 40.47 -25.88 20.18
N GLU A 186 40.25 -27.16 20.48
CA GLU A 186 41.20 -28.05 21.15
C GLU A 186 41.63 -29.17 20.20
N SER A 187 42.93 -29.51 20.23
CA SER A 187 43.57 -30.39 19.24
C SER A 187 43.55 -31.87 19.59
N GLY A 188 42.70 -32.31 20.52
CA GLY A 188 42.50 -33.73 20.86
C GLY A 188 43.74 -34.52 21.33
N GLY A 189 44.91 -33.87 21.49
CA GLY A 189 46.21 -34.50 21.72
C GLY A 189 47.11 -34.63 20.49
N GLU A 190 46.65 -34.33 19.28
CA GLU A 190 47.46 -34.35 18.05
C GLU A 190 48.01 -32.96 17.68
N SER A 191 49.28 -32.92 17.26
CA SER A 191 49.93 -31.72 16.74
C SER A 191 49.91 -31.71 15.22
N GLY A 192 49.20 -30.75 14.63
CA GLY A 192 49.17 -30.54 13.17
C GLY A 192 48.36 -29.30 12.78
N ASP A 193 48.42 -28.96 11.49
CA ASP A 193 47.55 -27.95 10.89
C ASP A 193 46.09 -28.44 10.88
N ARG A 194 45.20 -27.68 11.51
CA ARG A 194 43.75 -27.93 11.53
C ARG A 194 43.00 -26.81 10.80
N GLN A 195 41.99 -27.18 10.02
CA GLN A 195 41.16 -26.25 9.25
C GLN A 195 39.79 -26.15 9.93
N VAL A 196 39.43 -24.94 10.33
CA VAL A 196 38.15 -24.64 10.97
C VAL A 196 37.30 -23.82 10.00
N ILE A 197 36.09 -24.29 9.77
CA ILE A 197 35.06 -23.60 9.00
C ILE A 197 34.06 -23.00 9.99
N VAL A 198 33.72 -21.73 9.74
CA VAL A 198 32.66 -21.01 10.47
C VAL A 198 31.64 -20.52 9.46
N SER A 199 30.36 -20.70 9.72
CA SER A 199 29.31 -20.06 8.95
C SER A 199 28.21 -19.48 9.83
N TYR A 200 27.57 -18.41 9.34
CA TYR A 200 26.47 -17.71 10.02
C TYR A 200 25.71 -16.85 8.99
N ILE A 201 24.46 -16.52 9.31
CA ILE A 201 23.72 -15.43 8.67
C ILE A 201 23.87 -14.14 9.48
N ARG A 202 23.79 -12.98 8.82
CA ARG A 202 23.67 -11.66 9.46
C ARG A 202 22.89 -10.70 8.57
N GLU A 203 22.32 -9.67 9.17
CA GLU A 203 21.71 -8.54 8.45
C GLU A 203 22.68 -7.98 7.38
N SER A 204 22.15 -7.67 6.20
CA SER A 204 22.92 -7.24 5.04
C SER A 204 22.13 -6.28 4.15
N PRO A 205 22.78 -5.26 3.56
CA PRO A 205 22.17 -4.48 2.50
C PRO A 205 21.71 -5.38 1.35
N VAL A 206 20.52 -5.10 0.82
CA VAL A 206 20.01 -5.80 -0.36
C VAL A 206 20.82 -5.43 -1.59
N TRP A 207 21.22 -6.43 -2.36
CA TRP A 207 21.89 -6.23 -3.65
C TRP A 207 20.88 -5.72 -4.69
N LYS A 208 21.34 -4.86 -5.61
CA LYS A 208 20.47 -4.16 -6.58
C LYS A 208 20.93 -4.46 -8.00
N THR A 209 20.01 -4.81 -8.90
CA THR A 209 20.32 -4.97 -10.33
C THR A 209 20.40 -3.62 -11.05
N SER A 210 21.20 -3.58 -12.12
CA SER A 210 21.26 -2.48 -13.07
C SER A 210 21.65 -3.05 -14.44
N TYR A 211 20.90 -2.69 -15.48
CA TYR A 211 21.09 -3.21 -16.83
C TYR A 211 21.52 -2.13 -17.82
N ARG A 212 22.23 -2.53 -18.87
CA ARG A 212 22.36 -1.76 -20.12
C ARG A 212 21.80 -2.60 -21.26
N LEU A 213 20.98 -1.97 -22.09
CA LEU A 213 20.44 -2.52 -23.34
C LEU A 213 21.09 -1.75 -24.48
N ILE A 214 22.05 -2.37 -25.17
CA ILE A 214 22.88 -1.74 -26.20
C ILE A 214 22.48 -2.29 -27.57
N MET A 215 22.10 -1.41 -28.49
CA MET A 215 21.60 -1.76 -29.81
C MET A 215 22.22 -0.84 -30.88
N SER A 216 23.04 -1.39 -31.77
CA SER A 216 23.48 -0.70 -32.99
C SER A 216 22.39 -0.74 -34.08
N LYS A 217 22.55 0.05 -35.15
CA LYS A 217 21.63 0.01 -36.31
C LYS A 217 21.50 -1.38 -36.93
N GLN A 218 22.60 -2.12 -37.03
CA GLN A 218 22.62 -3.49 -37.55
C GLN A 218 21.82 -4.44 -36.62
N GLN A 219 22.10 -4.41 -35.32
CA GLN A 219 21.37 -5.22 -34.34
C GLN A 219 19.86 -4.93 -34.32
N ALA A 220 19.46 -3.68 -34.58
CA ALA A 220 18.05 -3.31 -34.71
C ALA A 220 17.37 -3.96 -35.93
N MET A 221 18.08 -4.08 -37.07
CA MET A 221 17.60 -4.81 -38.25
C MET A 221 17.49 -6.32 -37.95
N ASP A 222 18.46 -6.87 -37.24
CA ASP A 222 18.51 -8.29 -36.83
C ASP A 222 17.54 -8.63 -35.67
N LYS A 223 16.82 -7.62 -35.13
CA LYS A 223 15.91 -7.72 -33.98
C LYS A 223 16.57 -8.28 -32.71
N LYS A 224 17.75 -7.74 -32.39
CA LYS A 224 18.57 -8.12 -31.23
C LYS A 224 19.11 -6.91 -30.48
N CYS A 225 19.54 -7.11 -29.23
CA CYS A 225 20.42 -6.19 -28.52
C CYS A 225 21.36 -6.94 -27.58
N LEU A 226 22.43 -6.27 -27.16
CA LEU A 226 23.30 -6.75 -26.10
C LEU A 226 22.71 -6.31 -24.75
N LEU A 227 22.35 -7.27 -23.91
CA LEU A 227 21.95 -7.06 -22.53
C LEU A 227 23.18 -7.25 -21.62
N SER A 228 23.57 -6.21 -20.89
CA SER A 228 24.63 -6.30 -19.87
C SER A 228 24.05 -6.02 -18.48
N GLY A 229 24.01 -7.05 -17.63
CA GLY A 229 23.47 -6.99 -16.27
C GLY A 229 24.56 -6.91 -15.20
N TRP A 230 24.35 -6.03 -14.22
CA TRP A 230 25.27 -5.77 -13.12
C TRP A 230 24.52 -5.81 -11.79
N ALA A 231 25.19 -6.28 -10.74
CA ALA A 231 24.74 -6.21 -9.36
C ALA A 231 25.58 -5.20 -8.57
N LEU A 232 24.92 -4.23 -7.94
CA LEU A 232 25.51 -3.37 -6.93
C LEU A 232 25.47 -4.09 -5.57
N ILE A 233 26.64 -4.19 -4.95
CA ILE A 233 26.89 -4.90 -3.69
C ILE A 233 27.66 -3.99 -2.75
N GLU A 234 27.33 -4.02 -1.46
CA GLU A 234 27.85 -3.12 -0.45
C GLU A 234 28.45 -3.93 0.72
N ASN A 235 29.80 -3.99 0.82
CA ASN A 235 30.46 -4.58 1.98
C ASN A 235 30.51 -3.54 3.12
N ILE A 236 29.43 -3.43 3.89
CA ILE A 236 29.34 -2.50 5.03
C ILE A 236 30.13 -2.95 6.27
N TYR A 237 30.73 -4.14 6.23
CA TYR A 237 31.32 -4.80 7.39
C TYR A 237 32.78 -4.40 7.62
N ASN A 238 33.32 -4.73 8.80
CA ASN A 238 34.70 -4.38 9.18
C ASN A 238 35.78 -5.33 8.61
N GLN A 239 35.42 -6.28 7.75
CA GLN A 239 36.32 -7.28 7.16
C GLN A 239 36.41 -7.14 5.64
N ASP A 240 37.63 -7.27 5.11
CA ASP A 240 37.86 -7.29 3.66
C ASP A 240 37.44 -8.64 3.07
N TRP A 241 36.76 -8.60 1.92
CA TRP A 241 36.51 -9.77 1.10
C TRP A 241 37.62 -9.87 0.05
N GLU A 242 38.35 -10.98 0.03
CA GLU A 242 39.53 -11.17 -0.81
C GLU A 242 39.41 -12.52 -1.54
N ASN A 243 39.16 -12.45 -2.85
CA ASN A 243 38.92 -13.60 -3.74
C ASN A 243 37.84 -14.55 -3.20
N ILE A 244 36.67 -13.99 -2.85
CA ILE A 244 35.52 -14.76 -2.37
C ILE A 244 34.74 -15.39 -3.53
N GLU A 245 34.15 -16.55 -3.26
CA GLU A 245 32.97 -17.02 -3.99
C GLU A 245 31.78 -16.12 -3.63
N LEU A 246 31.08 -15.62 -4.65
CA LEU A 246 29.91 -14.78 -4.49
C LEU A 246 28.71 -15.41 -5.18
N THR A 247 27.64 -15.61 -4.42
CA THR A 247 26.33 -16.04 -4.91
C THR A 247 25.32 -14.96 -4.58
N LEU A 248 24.54 -14.52 -5.56
CA LEU A 248 23.42 -13.61 -5.35
C LEU A 248 22.12 -14.38 -5.48
N VAL A 249 21.34 -14.41 -4.41
CA VAL A 249 20.06 -15.12 -4.37
C VAL A 249 18.92 -14.11 -4.53
N ALA A 250 18.04 -14.45 -5.46
CA ALA A 250 16.83 -13.72 -5.78
C ALA A 250 15.58 -14.57 -5.49
N GLY A 251 14.43 -13.90 -5.45
CA GLY A 251 13.20 -14.42 -4.84
C GLY A 251 13.00 -13.90 -3.40
N MET A 252 11.98 -14.43 -2.71
CA MET A 252 11.53 -13.97 -1.39
C MET A 252 11.47 -15.12 -0.37
N PRO A 253 12.62 -15.55 0.20
CA PRO A 253 12.59 -16.48 1.32
C PRO A 253 11.95 -15.84 2.55
N VAL A 254 11.39 -16.64 3.45
CA VAL A 254 10.91 -16.17 4.76
C VAL A 254 12.11 -15.89 5.68
N SER A 255 12.20 -14.67 6.20
CA SER A 255 13.17 -14.27 7.22
C SER A 255 12.47 -13.52 8.35
N PHE A 256 12.97 -13.67 9.57
CA PHE A 256 12.46 -13.03 10.78
C PHE A 256 13.58 -12.84 11.80
N VAL A 257 13.51 -11.73 12.54
CA VAL A 257 14.33 -11.49 13.74
C VAL A 257 13.65 -12.19 14.92
N TYR A 258 14.43 -12.97 15.66
CA TYR A 258 14.02 -13.58 16.92
C TYR A 258 14.97 -13.08 18.01
N ASP A 259 14.46 -12.58 19.13
CA ASP A 259 15.30 -12.03 20.21
C ASP A 259 15.95 -13.19 20.99
N PHE A 260 17.14 -13.56 20.53
CA PHE A 260 17.94 -14.68 21.05
C PHE A 260 19.08 -14.18 21.94
N TYR A 261 19.53 -12.94 21.72
CA TYR A 261 20.68 -12.36 22.41
C TYR A 261 20.32 -11.81 23.79
N ARG A 262 19.12 -11.22 23.97
CA ARG A 262 18.68 -10.65 25.25
C ARG A 262 18.13 -11.74 26.19
N PRO A 263 18.54 -11.78 27.48
CA PRO A 263 17.94 -12.70 28.45
C PRO A 263 16.47 -12.38 28.71
N ILE A 264 15.59 -13.35 28.47
CA ILE A 264 14.15 -13.22 28.73
C ILE A 264 13.87 -13.55 30.21
N TYR A 265 13.50 -12.53 30.99
CA TYR A 265 13.12 -12.69 32.40
C TYR A 265 11.60 -12.75 32.56
N ILE A 266 11.08 -13.88 33.04
CA ILE A 266 9.69 -13.98 33.48
C ILE A 266 9.50 -13.25 34.83
N GLN A 267 8.46 -12.42 34.95
CA GLN A 267 8.10 -11.83 36.23
C GLN A 267 7.50 -12.90 37.14
N ARG A 268 8.21 -13.26 38.21
CA ARG A 268 7.70 -14.17 39.23
C ARG A 268 6.67 -13.45 40.11
N PRO A 269 5.48 -14.04 40.38
CA PRO A 269 4.51 -13.44 41.28
C PRO A 269 5.09 -13.29 42.68
N LYS A 270 5.08 -12.07 43.22
CA LYS A 270 5.47 -11.80 44.60
C LYS A 270 4.30 -12.12 45.54
N ILE A 271 4.27 -13.35 46.06
CA ILE A 271 3.37 -13.71 47.16
C ILE A 271 3.82 -12.92 48.39
N GLN A 272 3.04 -11.92 48.79
CA GLN A 272 3.24 -11.27 50.09
C GLN A 272 2.73 -12.21 51.18
N PRO A 273 3.42 -12.36 52.32
CA PRO A 273 2.87 -13.11 53.45
C PRO A 273 1.55 -12.45 53.88
N PRO A 274 0.52 -13.25 54.24
CA PRO A 274 -0.77 -12.69 54.61
C PRO A 274 -0.60 -11.75 55.80
N LYS A 275 -1.02 -10.49 55.64
CA LYS A 275 -1.21 -9.60 56.78
C LYS A 275 -2.28 -10.23 57.67
N VAL A 276 -1.89 -10.62 58.88
CA VAL A 276 -2.83 -11.11 59.89
C VAL A 276 -3.70 -9.93 60.34
N LEU A 277 -4.80 -9.73 59.62
CA LEU A 277 -5.90 -8.85 59.99
C LEU A 277 -6.94 -9.70 60.70
N SER A 278 -7.33 -9.28 61.91
CA SER A 278 -8.36 -9.99 62.67
C SER A 278 -9.68 -9.95 61.91
N ALA A 279 -10.42 -11.07 61.97
CA ALA A 279 -11.67 -11.21 61.26
C ALA A 279 -12.70 -10.15 61.71
N ARG A 280 -13.30 -9.48 60.73
CA ARG A 280 -14.64 -8.88 60.86
C ARG A 280 -15.58 -9.68 59.96
N PRO A 281 -16.81 -10.00 60.41
CA PRO A 281 -17.81 -10.57 59.51
C PRO A 281 -18.23 -9.51 58.48
N THR A 282 -18.51 -9.96 57.26
CA THR A 282 -19.25 -9.19 56.27
C THR A 282 -20.27 -10.14 55.63
N GLU A 283 -21.43 -9.61 55.26
CA GLU A 283 -22.62 -10.36 54.87
C GLU A 283 -22.43 -11.12 53.55
N ILE A 284 -23.20 -12.21 53.39
CA ILE A 284 -23.23 -13.04 52.18
C ILE A 284 -24.40 -12.55 51.34
N GLU A 285 -24.13 -12.09 50.13
CA GLU A 285 -25.14 -11.66 49.16
C GLU A 285 -25.51 -12.84 48.23
N GLU A 286 -26.80 -13.06 47.97
CA GLU A 286 -27.29 -14.17 47.13
C GLU A 286 -27.10 -13.89 45.63
N GLY A 287 -26.90 -14.95 44.85
CA GLY A 287 -26.73 -14.86 43.39
C GLY A 287 -28.06 -14.87 42.64
N LEU A 288 -28.11 -14.16 41.51
CA LEU A 288 -29.20 -14.22 40.52
C LEU A 288 -28.67 -14.41 39.09
N GLU A 289 -29.46 -15.10 38.28
CA GLU A 289 -29.11 -15.56 36.93
C GLU A 289 -29.26 -14.49 35.83
N MET A 290 -28.71 -14.79 34.64
CA MET A 290 -28.92 -13.99 33.43
C MET A 290 -30.29 -14.28 32.77
N GLU A 291 -31.02 -13.22 32.42
CA GLU A 291 -32.01 -13.25 31.32
C GLU A 291 -31.85 -12.05 30.38
N LYS A 292 -32.43 -12.20 29.18
CA LYS A 292 -32.37 -11.29 28.01
C LYS A 292 -33.22 -10.03 28.23
N PHE A 293 -33.00 -8.98 27.43
CA PHE A 293 -34.10 -8.29 26.73
C PHE A 293 -33.68 -7.48 25.50
N ARG A 294 -34.70 -7.16 24.68
CA ARG A 294 -34.76 -6.49 23.36
C ARG A 294 -36.06 -5.66 23.35
N ASP A 295 -36.23 -4.55 22.63
CA ASP A 295 -35.43 -3.78 21.66
C ASP A 295 -35.92 -2.30 21.75
N TYR A 296 -35.66 -1.46 20.73
CA TYR A 296 -36.30 -0.16 20.42
C TYR A 296 -35.90 1.05 21.30
N GLU A 297 -35.92 2.32 20.84
CA GLU A 297 -35.87 2.96 19.50
C GLU A 297 -35.75 4.49 19.72
N MET A 298 -35.63 5.26 18.62
CA MET A 298 -35.79 6.74 18.53
C MET A 298 -34.62 7.58 19.07
N LEU A 299 -34.31 8.78 18.58
CA LEU A 299 -34.45 9.57 17.33
C LEU A 299 -34.10 11.02 17.77
N ALA A 300 -33.53 11.83 16.87
CA ALA A 300 -33.12 13.23 17.12
C ALA A 300 -31.96 13.39 18.15
N GLU A 301 -31.14 14.46 18.14
CA GLU A 301 -31.28 15.80 17.53
C GLU A 301 -30.05 16.25 16.70
N GLU A 302 -30.15 17.45 16.11
CA GLU A 302 -29.23 18.04 15.13
C GLU A 302 -28.15 18.96 15.75
N ALA A 303 -26.99 19.04 15.07
CA ALA A 303 -26.12 20.22 14.97
C ALA A 303 -25.39 20.75 16.26
N PRO A 304 -24.40 21.67 16.14
CA PRO A 304 -23.84 22.31 14.95
C PRO A 304 -22.32 22.13 14.73
N MET A 305 -21.87 22.52 13.53
CA MET A 305 -20.44 22.75 13.23
C MET A 305 -19.89 23.95 14.01
N GLU A 306 -18.68 23.81 14.58
CA GLU A 306 -17.82 24.95 14.89
C GLU A 306 -16.52 24.96 14.07
N ARG A 307 -16.08 26.19 13.75
CA ARG A 307 -14.96 26.48 12.86
C ARG A 307 -13.63 26.52 13.63
N MET A 308 -12.70 25.62 13.34
CA MET A 308 -11.28 25.87 13.62
C MET A 308 -10.51 26.32 12.38
N LYS A 309 -10.12 27.60 12.37
CA LYS A 309 -9.15 28.16 11.42
C LYS A 309 -7.75 27.61 11.71
N ALA A 310 -7.22 26.76 10.85
CA ALA A 310 -5.78 26.46 10.81
C ALA A 310 -5.09 27.33 9.73
N LYS A 311 -4.08 28.10 10.12
CA LYS A 311 -3.22 28.85 9.19
C LYS A 311 -2.47 27.87 8.28
N LYS A 312 -2.60 28.00 6.96
CA LYS A 312 -1.64 27.43 6.00
C LYS A 312 -0.44 28.38 5.89
N GLU A 313 0.66 28.06 6.57
CA GLU A 313 1.96 28.62 6.20
C GLU A 313 2.55 27.85 5.02
N ALA A 314 2.81 28.56 3.92
CA ALA A 314 3.42 27.99 2.74
C ALA A 314 4.94 27.82 2.95
N ARG A 315 5.36 26.64 3.43
CA ARG A 315 6.78 26.25 3.36
C ARG A 315 7.14 25.92 1.91
N ARG A 316 7.87 26.83 1.28
CA ARG A 316 8.58 26.58 0.02
C ARG A 316 9.54 25.40 0.22
N ALA A 317 9.53 24.43 -0.70
CA ALA A 317 10.60 23.44 -0.78
C ALA A 317 11.92 24.13 -1.18
N PRO A 318 13.08 23.68 -0.66
CA PRO A 318 14.37 24.13 -1.17
C PRO A 318 14.54 23.65 -2.63
N PRO A 319 15.23 24.43 -3.50
CA PRO A 319 15.51 24.00 -4.85
C PRO A 319 16.43 22.77 -4.85
N ALA A 320 16.15 21.80 -5.72
CA ALA A 320 17.07 20.70 -5.97
C ALA A 320 18.40 21.24 -6.52
N PRO A 321 19.56 20.71 -6.11
CA PRO A 321 20.83 21.09 -6.71
C PRO A 321 20.81 20.72 -8.20
N ALA A 322 21.23 21.66 -9.05
CA ALA A 322 21.31 21.44 -10.48
C ALA A 322 22.22 20.24 -10.80
N ALA A 323 21.77 19.38 -11.71
CA ALA A 323 22.59 18.29 -12.23
C ALA A 323 23.77 18.87 -13.02
N ALA A 324 24.92 19.02 -12.34
CA ALA A 324 26.17 19.35 -12.99
C ALA A 324 26.54 18.22 -13.95
N ALA A 325 26.75 18.56 -15.23
CA ALA A 325 27.00 17.58 -16.27
C ALA A 325 28.30 16.81 -16.02
N LEU A 326 28.19 15.52 -15.67
CA LEU A 326 29.29 14.56 -15.80
C LEU A 326 29.48 14.18 -17.29
N SER A 327 30.00 15.13 -18.05
CA SER A 327 30.43 14.94 -19.44
C SER A 327 31.95 14.84 -19.53
N SER A 328 32.55 13.85 -18.87
CA SER A 328 34.01 13.65 -18.88
C SER A 328 34.47 12.23 -18.46
N THR A 329 33.95 11.16 -19.08
CA THR A 329 34.59 9.82 -18.93
C THR A 329 34.44 8.83 -20.08
N MET A 330 33.62 9.09 -21.11
CA MET A 330 33.46 8.17 -22.27
C MET A 330 34.31 8.57 -23.48
N GLY A 331 35.62 8.75 -23.28
CA GLY A 331 36.58 9.16 -24.32
C GLY A 331 37.45 8.05 -24.91
N PHE A 332 37.22 6.77 -24.56
CA PHE A 332 38.16 5.67 -24.82
C PHE A 332 37.55 4.43 -25.50
N ALA A 333 36.55 4.61 -26.39
CA ALA A 333 35.92 3.51 -27.11
C ALA A 333 35.49 3.85 -28.56
N ALA A 334 36.14 4.85 -29.19
CA ALA A 334 35.75 5.32 -30.53
C ALA A 334 36.35 4.52 -31.71
N ASP A 335 37.24 3.56 -31.45
CA ASP A 335 38.15 2.99 -32.48
C ASP A 335 38.39 1.46 -32.33
N MET A 336 37.45 0.74 -31.72
CA MET A 336 37.46 -0.73 -31.72
C MET A 336 36.25 -1.27 -32.48
N ASP A 337 36.49 -2.27 -33.32
CA ASP A 337 35.43 -3.01 -34.02
C ASP A 337 34.47 -3.66 -33.01
N ASP A 338 33.17 -3.48 -33.27
CA ASP A 338 32.04 -3.85 -32.41
C ASP A 338 32.08 -5.34 -32.06
N SER A 339 32.52 -6.18 -33.02
CA SER A 339 32.75 -7.62 -32.82
C SER A 339 33.80 -7.91 -31.73
N THR A 340 34.93 -7.21 -31.76
CA THR A 340 36.08 -7.44 -30.88
C THR A 340 35.85 -6.91 -29.46
N LEU A 341 34.99 -5.90 -29.31
CA LEU A 341 34.51 -5.45 -28.01
C LEU A 341 33.54 -6.48 -27.42
N MET A 342 32.56 -6.95 -28.20
CA MET A 342 31.58 -7.93 -27.70
C MET A 342 32.22 -9.23 -27.23
N ASP A 343 33.20 -9.77 -27.97
CA ASP A 343 33.90 -11.00 -27.56
C ASP A 343 34.72 -10.80 -26.28
N LYS A 344 35.40 -9.66 -26.13
CA LYS A 344 36.12 -9.33 -24.89
C LYS A 344 35.16 -9.17 -23.70
N VAL A 345 34.02 -8.50 -23.87
CA VAL A 345 33.04 -8.32 -22.78
C VAL A 345 32.38 -9.65 -22.41
N LYS A 346 31.99 -10.49 -23.38
CA LYS A 346 31.48 -11.84 -23.13
C LYS A 346 32.50 -12.71 -22.39
N SER A 347 33.80 -12.60 -22.71
CA SER A 347 34.86 -13.35 -22.02
C SER A 347 35.01 -13.02 -20.53
N GLN A 348 34.64 -11.79 -20.12
CA GLN A 348 34.74 -11.32 -18.73
C GLN A 348 33.49 -11.60 -17.89
N THR A 349 32.38 -11.99 -18.52
CA THR A 349 31.05 -12.02 -17.91
C THR A 349 30.47 -13.43 -17.95
N ALA A 350 30.74 -14.17 -16.88
CA ALA A 350 30.45 -15.59 -16.83
C ALA A 350 29.86 -15.93 -15.45
N ALA A 351 28.54 -16.12 -15.38
CA ALA A 351 27.83 -16.66 -14.22
C ALA A 351 27.34 -18.08 -14.50
N GLN A 352 27.08 -18.87 -13.46
CA GLN A 352 26.30 -20.12 -13.55
C GLN A 352 25.02 -19.96 -12.75
N THR A 353 23.90 -20.37 -13.34
CA THR A 353 22.63 -20.50 -12.62
C THR A 353 22.49 -21.87 -11.98
N LYS A 354 21.85 -21.86 -10.82
CA LYS A 354 21.16 -23.03 -10.28
C LYS A 354 19.72 -22.61 -10.00
N ASP A 355 18.80 -23.40 -10.53
CA ASP A 355 17.38 -23.29 -10.20
C ASP A 355 17.13 -24.10 -8.91
N LEU A 356 16.50 -23.46 -7.92
CA LEU A 356 16.12 -24.06 -6.64
C LEU A 356 14.60 -23.99 -6.41
N GLY A 357 13.81 -23.86 -7.48
CA GLY A 357 12.35 -23.77 -7.44
C GLY A 357 11.89 -22.32 -7.26
N GLU A 358 11.54 -21.93 -6.04
CA GLU A 358 11.05 -20.58 -5.72
C GLU A 358 12.18 -19.52 -5.64
N LEU A 359 13.44 -19.98 -5.63
CA LEU A 359 14.65 -19.16 -5.55
C LEU A 359 15.59 -19.48 -6.73
N PHE A 360 16.34 -18.47 -7.16
CA PHE A 360 17.27 -18.59 -8.29
C PHE A 360 18.56 -17.83 -7.98
N GLU A 361 19.68 -18.44 -8.35
CA GLU A 361 21.01 -18.01 -7.93
C GLU A 361 21.86 -17.51 -9.11
N TYR A 362 22.46 -16.32 -8.98
CA TYR A 362 23.56 -15.89 -9.82
C TYR A 362 24.87 -16.26 -9.13
N ASN A 363 25.49 -17.38 -9.52
CA ASN A 363 26.83 -17.75 -9.04
C ASN A 363 27.88 -17.08 -9.93
N ILE A 364 28.65 -16.16 -9.36
CA ILE A 364 29.69 -15.41 -10.08
C ILE A 364 30.92 -16.33 -10.23
N LYS A 365 31.28 -16.74 -11.46
CA LYS A 365 32.38 -17.70 -11.67
C LYS A 365 33.76 -17.13 -11.28
N ASN A 366 33.93 -15.82 -11.42
CA ASN A 366 35.20 -15.13 -11.13
C ASN A 366 35.22 -14.69 -9.66
N PRO A 367 36.26 -15.04 -8.87
CA PRO A 367 36.37 -14.59 -7.48
C PRO A 367 36.32 -13.07 -7.34
N VAL A 368 35.57 -12.59 -6.36
CA VAL A 368 35.35 -11.14 -6.15
C VAL A 368 36.15 -10.66 -4.95
N SER A 369 36.68 -9.43 -5.02
CA SER A 369 37.33 -8.76 -3.89
C SER A 369 36.67 -7.41 -3.62
N ILE A 370 36.19 -7.20 -2.39
CA ILE A 370 35.55 -5.95 -1.94
C ILE A 370 36.11 -5.59 -0.57
N LYS A 371 36.84 -4.47 -0.48
CA LYS A 371 37.37 -3.97 0.79
C LYS A 371 36.24 -3.58 1.76
N ARG A 372 36.55 -3.63 3.06
CA ARG A 372 35.63 -3.21 4.12
C ARG A 372 35.11 -1.80 3.87
N LYS A 373 33.81 -1.57 4.11
CA LYS A 373 33.12 -0.28 3.91
C LYS A 373 33.19 0.26 2.47
N HIS A 374 33.26 -0.62 1.47
CA HIS A 374 33.24 -0.26 0.04
C HIS A 374 32.10 -0.99 -0.69
N SER A 375 31.67 -0.41 -1.80
CA SER A 375 30.70 -1.00 -2.72
C SER A 375 31.37 -1.43 -4.03
N ALA A 376 30.83 -2.44 -4.70
CA ALA A 376 31.28 -2.90 -6.01
C ALA A 376 30.10 -3.11 -6.96
N LEU A 377 30.36 -2.89 -8.25
CA LEU A 377 29.49 -3.35 -9.34
C LEU A 377 30.09 -4.64 -9.89
N VAL A 378 29.38 -5.76 -9.70
CA VAL A 378 29.79 -7.09 -10.18
C VAL A 378 28.96 -7.43 -11.42
N PRO A 379 29.57 -7.81 -12.56
CA PRO A 379 28.81 -8.24 -13.72
C PRO A 379 28.13 -9.60 -13.44
N ILE A 380 26.82 -9.67 -13.63
CA ILE A 380 26.04 -10.89 -13.42
C ILE A 380 25.74 -11.63 -14.73
N LEU A 381 25.68 -10.90 -15.85
CA LEU A 381 25.48 -11.47 -17.19
C LEU A 381 25.90 -10.49 -18.28
N THR A 382 26.32 -10.98 -19.45
CA THR A 382 26.23 -10.22 -20.70
C THR A 382 25.92 -11.17 -21.84
N GLU A 383 24.72 -11.04 -22.41
CA GLU A 383 24.21 -11.94 -23.46
C GLU A 383 23.51 -11.14 -24.56
N GLU A 384 23.42 -11.75 -25.75
CA GLU A 384 22.64 -11.23 -26.86
C GLU A 384 21.19 -11.73 -26.72
N ILE A 385 20.25 -10.80 -26.61
CA ILE A 385 18.83 -11.09 -26.50
C ILE A 385 18.05 -10.63 -27.72
N LYS A 386 16.92 -11.29 -28.01
CA LYS A 386 15.94 -10.83 -28.98
C LYS A 386 15.35 -9.51 -28.47
N ALA A 387 15.43 -8.46 -29.28
CA ALA A 387 14.96 -7.13 -28.92
C ALA A 387 14.52 -6.35 -30.16
N LYS A 388 13.34 -5.74 -30.09
CA LYS A 388 12.67 -5.13 -31.23
C LYS A 388 12.15 -3.74 -30.85
N LYS A 389 12.52 -2.72 -31.62
CA LYS A 389 11.97 -1.37 -31.47
C LYS A 389 10.53 -1.37 -31.97
N ILE A 390 9.58 -0.97 -31.11
CA ILE A 390 8.16 -0.82 -31.44
C ILE A 390 7.65 0.49 -30.83
N LEU A 391 6.53 0.98 -31.35
CA LEU A 391 5.76 2.06 -30.74
C LEU A 391 4.57 1.45 -29.99
N LEU A 392 4.23 1.95 -28.81
CA LEU A 392 3.04 1.55 -28.07
C LEU A 392 2.13 2.75 -27.86
N TYR A 393 0.93 2.75 -28.46
CA TYR A 393 -0.10 3.74 -28.17
C TYR A 393 -1.13 3.16 -27.21
N ASN A 394 -1.33 3.84 -26.08
CA ASN A 394 -2.42 3.59 -25.15
C ASN A 394 -3.12 4.93 -24.88
N LEU A 395 -4.41 5.00 -25.22
CA LEU A 395 -5.22 6.21 -25.11
C LEU A 395 -5.29 6.77 -23.67
N HIS A 396 -5.22 5.90 -22.66
CA HIS A 396 -5.29 6.32 -21.25
C HIS A 396 -3.95 6.80 -20.70
N GLU A 397 -2.82 6.46 -21.34
CA GLU A 397 -1.48 6.91 -20.92
C GLU A 397 -1.09 8.22 -21.62
N HIS A 398 -1.26 8.30 -22.94
CA HIS A 398 -0.86 9.47 -23.73
C HIS A 398 -1.71 9.61 -25.00
N ASP A 399 -2.55 10.64 -25.06
CA ASP A 399 -3.64 10.78 -26.05
C ASP A 399 -3.20 11.01 -27.51
N LYS A 400 -2.03 11.62 -27.74
CA LYS A 400 -1.61 12.14 -29.06
C LYS A 400 -0.42 11.46 -29.73
N ASN A 401 0.43 10.80 -28.96
CA ASN A 401 1.72 10.28 -29.40
C ASN A 401 1.94 8.93 -28.74
N PRO A 402 2.44 7.91 -29.47
CA PRO A 402 2.81 6.65 -28.87
C PRO A 402 4.11 6.77 -28.06
N ASN A 403 4.27 5.86 -27.10
CA ASN A 403 5.53 5.61 -26.44
C ASN A 403 6.49 4.89 -27.39
N ALA A 404 7.76 5.27 -27.40
CA ALA A 404 8.84 4.50 -28.02
C ALA A 404 9.29 3.42 -27.04
N CYS A 405 9.24 2.17 -27.49
CA CYS A 405 9.43 1.00 -26.64
C CYS A 405 10.41 0.00 -27.24
N LEU A 406 11.01 -0.80 -26.37
CA LEU A 406 11.79 -1.98 -26.73
C LEU A 406 11.04 -3.24 -26.26
N GLU A 407 10.49 -4.01 -27.19
CA GLU A 407 10.01 -5.37 -26.92
C GLU A 407 11.23 -6.28 -26.77
N ILE A 408 11.46 -6.83 -25.58
CA ILE A 408 12.56 -7.76 -25.29
C ILE A 408 12.02 -9.15 -24.95
N THR A 409 12.72 -10.19 -25.38
CA THR A 409 12.49 -11.58 -24.94
C THR A 409 13.72 -12.08 -24.19
N ASN A 410 13.53 -12.67 -23.01
CA ASN A 410 14.61 -13.26 -22.25
C ASN A 410 14.97 -14.67 -22.75
N ASN A 411 15.74 -14.74 -23.84
CA ASN A 411 16.33 -16.00 -24.33
C ASN A 411 17.65 -16.39 -23.61
N SER A 412 17.93 -15.81 -22.43
CA SER A 412 19.09 -16.22 -21.62
C SER A 412 18.77 -17.47 -20.79
N ASN A 413 19.78 -18.04 -20.13
CA ASN A 413 19.59 -19.11 -19.14
C ASN A 413 19.41 -18.57 -17.70
N LEU A 414 19.12 -17.27 -17.57
CA LEU A 414 18.96 -16.57 -16.30
C LEU A 414 17.56 -15.97 -16.24
N THR A 415 16.89 -16.08 -15.11
CA THR A 415 15.78 -15.17 -14.78
C THR A 415 16.37 -13.77 -14.57
N LEU A 416 15.75 -12.73 -15.13
CA LEU A 416 16.19 -11.34 -14.90
C LEU A 416 15.41 -10.73 -13.74
N GLU A 417 16.15 -10.20 -12.78
CA GLU A 417 15.60 -9.51 -11.63
C GLU A 417 15.15 -8.08 -11.95
N ARG A 418 14.08 -7.61 -11.31
CA ARG A 418 13.53 -6.27 -11.56
C ARG A 418 14.58 -5.20 -11.25
N GLY A 419 14.90 -4.35 -12.22
CA GLY A 419 15.89 -3.29 -12.07
C GLY A 419 15.88 -2.24 -13.19
N PRO A 420 16.48 -1.06 -12.96
CA PRO A 420 16.64 -0.03 -13.98
C PRO A 420 17.52 -0.51 -15.14
N ALA A 421 17.18 -0.08 -16.35
CA ALA A 421 17.87 -0.40 -17.59
C ALA A 421 18.14 0.88 -18.38
N THR A 422 19.40 1.20 -18.62
CA THR A 422 19.82 2.28 -19.53
C THR A 422 19.78 1.76 -20.96
N ILE A 423 19.09 2.46 -21.87
CA ILE A 423 18.98 2.07 -23.28
C ILE A 423 19.92 2.92 -24.12
N ILE A 424 20.84 2.28 -24.81
CA ILE A 424 21.84 2.89 -25.68
C ILE A 424 21.56 2.44 -27.11
N TYR A 425 21.28 3.40 -27.99
CA TYR A 425 21.02 3.17 -29.40
C TYR A 425 22.06 3.91 -30.25
N ASP A 426 22.76 3.18 -31.12
CA ASP A 426 23.77 3.74 -32.05
C ASP A 426 24.77 4.67 -31.33
N ASN A 427 25.39 4.15 -30.25
CA ASN A 427 26.31 4.85 -29.34
C ASN A 427 25.76 6.08 -28.60
N ASN A 428 24.45 6.35 -28.65
CA ASN A 428 23.79 7.46 -27.96
C ASN A 428 22.84 6.95 -26.87
N LEU A 429 22.68 7.73 -25.79
CA LEU A 429 21.67 7.45 -24.76
C LEU A 429 20.27 7.70 -25.35
N ALA A 430 19.47 6.65 -25.49
CA ALA A 430 18.12 6.71 -26.02
C ALA A 430 17.06 6.98 -24.94
N GLY A 431 17.32 6.53 -23.70
CA GLY A 431 16.42 6.70 -22.56
C GLY A 431 16.71 5.68 -21.46
N GLU A 432 15.80 5.60 -20.51
CA GLU A 432 15.84 4.64 -19.39
C GLU A 432 14.50 3.92 -19.28
N ALA A 433 14.54 2.66 -18.85
CA ALA A 433 13.37 1.83 -18.58
C ALA A 433 13.56 1.04 -17.28
N ILE A 434 12.52 0.30 -16.86
CA ILE A 434 12.63 -0.69 -15.79
C ILE A 434 12.37 -2.05 -16.39
N ILE A 435 13.39 -2.93 -16.38
CA ILE A 435 13.18 -4.36 -16.66
C ILE A 435 12.34 -4.92 -15.51
N PRO A 436 11.16 -5.51 -15.78
CA PRO A 436 10.36 -6.20 -14.77
C PRO A 436 11.03 -7.51 -14.37
N PHE A 437 10.45 -8.21 -13.40
CA PHE A 437 10.80 -9.61 -13.19
C PHE A 437 10.50 -10.42 -14.46
N LEU A 438 11.50 -11.12 -15.01
CA LEU A 438 11.43 -11.71 -16.35
C LEU A 438 12.02 -13.12 -16.37
N ASN A 439 11.16 -14.14 -16.46
CA ASN A 439 11.59 -15.54 -16.53
C ASN A 439 12.22 -15.85 -17.89
N LYS A 440 12.71 -17.08 -18.07
CA LYS A 440 13.19 -17.56 -19.37
C LYS A 440 12.04 -17.60 -20.40
N GLU A 441 12.34 -17.22 -21.65
CA GLU A 441 11.43 -17.01 -22.78
C GLU A 441 10.31 -15.97 -22.56
N ASP A 442 10.17 -15.35 -21.38
CA ASP A 442 9.21 -14.26 -21.17
C ASP A 442 9.54 -13.07 -22.10
N THR A 443 8.50 -12.51 -22.72
CA THR A 443 8.58 -11.30 -23.53
C THR A 443 7.88 -10.13 -22.84
N ARG A 444 8.51 -8.94 -22.79
CA ARG A 444 7.93 -7.72 -22.21
C ARG A 444 8.31 -6.49 -23.03
N ILE A 445 7.44 -5.48 -22.97
CA ILE A 445 7.62 -4.20 -23.66
C ILE A 445 8.14 -3.18 -22.64
N LEU A 446 9.27 -2.54 -22.96
CA LEU A 446 9.92 -1.53 -22.13
C LEU A 446 9.73 -0.14 -22.75
N ASN A 447 8.88 0.70 -22.16
CA ASN A 447 8.81 2.12 -22.53
C ASN A 447 10.08 2.85 -22.07
N TYR A 448 10.67 3.68 -22.95
CA TYR A 448 11.85 4.49 -22.63
C TYR A 448 11.78 5.95 -23.10
N ALA A 449 10.83 6.32 -23.97
CA ALA A 449 10.65 7.69 -24.49
C ALA A 449 9.25 7.87 -25.12
N VAL A 450 8.89 9.11 -25.49
CA VAL A 450 7.68 9.41 -26.27
C VAL A 450 8.05 9.74 -27.71
N GLU A 451 7.37 9.12 -28.68
CA GLU A 451 7.63 9.32 -30.11
C GLU A 451 6.83 10.52 -30.66
N GLN A 452 7.48 11.67 -30.74
CA GLN A 452 6.85 12.93 -31.15
C GLN A 452 6.54 13.00 -32.66
N ALA A 453 7.23 12.23 -33.51
CA ALA A 453 7.04 12.27 -34.96
C ALA A 453 5.91 11.35 -35.46
N VAL A 454 5.33 10.51 -34.60
CA VAL A 454 4.08 9.79 -34.90
C VAL A 454 2.94 10.44 -34.12
N ILE A 455 1.93 10.93 -34.84
CA ILE A 455 0.75 11.59 -34.25
C ILE A 455 -0.47 10.70 -34.44
N ILE A 456 -1.25 10.53 -33.40
CA ILE A 456 -2.47 9.72 -33.36
C ILE A 456 -3.60 10.60 -32.83
N SER A 457 -4.77 10.52 -33.48
CA SER A 457 -6.03 11.02 -32.96
C SER A 457 -7.12 9.97 -33.14
N HIS A 458 -8.19 10.06 -32.36
CA HIS A 458 -9.32 9.13 -32.42
C HIS A 458 -10.64 9.89 -32.46
N GLU A 459 -11.64 9.28 -33.08
CA GLU A 459 -13.03 9.74 -33.12
C GLU A 459 -13.94 8.56 -32.78
N ASP A 460 -14.73 8.68 -31.71
CA ASP A 460 -15.71 7.68 -31.29
C ASP A 460 -17.10 8.03 -31.81
N PHE A 461 -17.80 7.01 -32.33
CA PHE A 461 -19.16 7.11 -32.84
C PHE A 461 -20.03 6.02 -32.19
N THR A 462 -21.16 6.41 -31.62
CA THR A 462 -22.14 5.46 -31.04
C THR A 462 -23.40 5.45 -31.90
N GLN A 463 -23.86 4.26 -32.28
CA GLN A 463 -25.12 4.07 -33.01
C GLN A 463 -25.93 2.94 -32.37
N ASN A 464 -27.10 3.30 -31.84
CA ASN A 464 -28.14 2.32 -31.55
C ASN A 464 -28.76 1.86 -32.89
N LYS A 465 -28.84 0.55 -33.09
CA LYS A 465 -29.59 -0.08 -34.18
C LYS A 465 -31.06 -0.21 -33.77
N ASP A 466 -31.91 -0.53 -34.74
CA ASP A 466 -33.31 -0.84 -34.49
C ASP A 466 -33.45 -2.05 -33.55
N VAL A 467 -34.59 -2.12 -32.87
CA VAL A 467 -35.02 -3.29 -32.10
C VAL A 467 -35.03 -4.52 -33.01
N HIS A 468 -34.49 -5.65 -32.56
CA HIS A 468 -34.39 -6.90 -33.33
C HIS A 468 -34.97 -8.13 -32.62
N ARG A 469 -35.33 -8.01 -31.34
CA ARG A 469 -35.98 -9.04 -30.52
C ARG A 469 -36.80 -8.33 -29.46
N ILE A 470 -37.95 -8.89 -29.08
CA ILE A 470 -38.65 -8.51 -27.86
C ILE A 470 -38.79 -9.70 -26.92
N SER A 471 -39.00 -9.45 -25.63
CA SER A 471 -39.47 -10.43 -24.66
C SER A 471 -40.51 -9.79 -23.74
N LEU A 472 -41.44 -10.59 -23.20
CA LEU A 472 -42.50 -10.16 -22.31
C LEU A 472 -42.43 -10.96 -21.02
N GLY A 473 -42.47 -10.28 -19.88
CA GLY A 473 -42.46 -10.94 -18.58
C GLY A 473 -42.68 -9.96 -17.43
N GLY A 474 -43.44 -10.38 -16.41
CA GLY A 474 -43.64 -9.60 -15.19
C GLY A 474 -44.20 -8.19 -15.40
N SER A 475 -45.15 -8.04 -16.33
CA SER A 475 -45.74 -6.75 -16.76
C SER A 475 -44.82 -5.80 -17.54
N TYR A 476 -43.62 -6.24 -17.91
CA TYR A 476 -42.71 -5.49 -18.77
C TYR A 476 -42.62 -6.06 -20.19
N CYS A 477 -42.46 -5.15 -21.15
CA CYS A 477 -41.97 -5.41 -22.50
C CYS A 477 -40.51 -4.99 -22.59
N TYR A 478 -39.63 -5.95 -22.88
CA TYR A 478 -38.21 -5.75 -23.12
C TYR A 478 -37.95 -5.70 -24.61
N GLU A 479 -37.53 -4.54 -25.13
CA GLU A 479 -37.10 -4.36 -26.52
C GLU A 479 -35.58 -4.44 -26.59
N TYR A 480 -35.04 -5.49 -27.22
CA TYR A 480 -33.61 -5.68 -27.39
C TYR A 480 -33.13 -5.05 -28.69
N TYR A 481 -32.03 -4.29 -28.59
CA TYR A 481 -31.39 -3.61 -29.70
C TYR A 481 -29.87 -3.71 -29.55
N PHE A 482 -29.16 -3.64 -30.68
CA PHE A 482 -27.70 -3.58 -30.65
C PHE A 482 -27.23 -2.13 -30.55
N THR A 483 -26.27 -1.85 -29.67
CA THR A 483 -25.47 -0.62 -29.74
C THR A 483 -24.14 -0.97 -30.40
N ASN A 484 -23.91 -0.41 -31.59
CA ASN A 484 -22.61 -0.45 -32.25
C ASN A 484 -21.81 0.78 -31.80
N LEU A 485 -20.57 0.55 -31.39
CA LEU A 485 -19.58 1.59 -31.14
C LEU A 485 -18.50 1.47 -32.20
N ARG A 486 -18.19 2.56 -32.91
CA ARG A 486 -17.09 2.61 -33.86
C ARG A 486 -16.03 3.61 -33.41
N THR A 487 -14.81 3.14 -33.19
CA THR A 487 -13.66 3.99 -32.91
C THR A 487 -12.82 4.11 -34.19
N VAL A 488 -12.52 5.33 -34.60
CA VAL A 488 -11.73 5.64 -35.80
C VAL A 488 -10.42 6.31 -35.40
N TYR A 489 -9.31 5.58 -35.50
CA TYR A 489 -7.96 6.12 -35.31
C TYR A 489 -7.43 6.70 -36.62
N LYS A 490 -6.84 7.90 -36.52
CA LYS A 490 -6.10 8.58 -37.59
C LYS A 490 -4.65 8.71 -37.14
N ILE A 491 -3.77 7.93 -37.76
CA ILE A 491 -2.37 7.76 -37.39
C ILE A 491 -1.50 8.35 -38.49
N LYS A 492 -0.54 9.22 -38.16
CA LYS A 492 0.39 9.82 -39.13
C LYS A 492 1.83 9.63 -38.70
N ASN A 493 2.61 8.91 -39.50
CA ASN A 493 4.06 8.83 -39.35
C ASN A 493 4.72 9.98 -40.12
N LYS A 494 5.50 10.84 -39.44
CA LYS A 494 6.25 11.93 -40.09
C LYS A 494 7.71 11.57 -40.38
N THR A 495 8.19 10.40 -39.93
CA THR A 495 9.59 10.00 -40.10
C THR A 495 9.86 9.40 -41.47
N GLU A 496 11.15 9.31 -41.81
CA GLU A 496 11.64 8.68 -43.04
C GLU A 496 11.79 7.15 -42.90
N GLU A 497 11.65 6.64 -41.67
CA GLU A 497 11.70 5.22 -41.34
C GLU A 497 10.30 4.61 -41.26
N GLU A 498 10.20 3.33 -41.64
CA GLU A 498 9.04 2.51 -41.32
C GLU A 498 9.03 2.20 -39.83
N LYS A 499 7.85 2.23 -39.19
CA LYS A 499 7.70 1.96 -37.75
C LYS A 499 6.58 0.97 -37.50
N GLU A 500 6.79 0.07 -36.55
CA GLU A 500 5.75 -0.86 -36.09
C GLU A 500 5.06 -0.26 -34.85
N LEU A 501 3.73 -0.12 -34.91
CA LEU A 501 2.89 0.43 -33.86
C LEU A 501 1.98 -0.65 -33.28
N TYR A 502 2.08 -0.85 -31.98
CA TYR A 502 1.11 -1.59 -31.19
C TYR A 502 0.07 -0.59 -30.66
N LEU A 503 -1.19 -0.78 -31.04
CA LEU A 503 -2.33 0.03 -30.66
C LEU A 503 -3.14 -0.74 -29.62
N ASP A 504 -3.10 -0.30 -28.36
CA ASP A 504 -3.88 -0.87 -27.26
C ASP A 504 -5.25 -0.19 -27.18
N HIS A 505 -6.27 -0.83 -27.75
CA HIS A 505 -7.66 -0.40 -27.65
C HIS A 505 -8.31 -0.95 -26.38
N PRO A 506 -8.91 -0.11 -25.50
CA PRO A 506 -9.44 -0.57 -24.22
C PRO A 506 -10.66 -1.48 -24.39
N LYS A 507 -10.66 -2.63 -23.70
CA LYS A 507 -11.82 -3.53 -23.65
C LYS A 507 -12.99 -2.87 -22.91
N LYS A 508 -14.15 -2.78 -23.57
CA LYS A 508 -15.39 -2.30 -22.94
C LYS A 508 -16.23 -3.48 -22.45
N SER A 509 -16.74 -3.40 -21.22
CA SER A 509 -17.51 -4.48 -20.60
C SER A 509 -18.75 -4.84 -21.44
N GLY A 510 -18.93 -6.13 -21.74
CA GLY A 510 -20.05 -6.64 -22.54
C GLY A 510 -19.95 -6.42 -24.05
N TYR A 511 -19.07 -5.53 -24.52
CA TYR A 511 -18.84 -5.32 -25.95
C TYR A 511 -17.99 -6.44 -26.56
N LYS A 512 -18.29 -6.79 -27.81
CA LYS A 512 -17.50 -7.72 -28.64
C LYS A 512 -17.09 -7.01 -29.92
N ILE A 513 -15.88 -7.27 -30.41
CA ILE A 513 -15.47 -6.78 -31.74
C ILE A 513 -16.38 -7.44 -32.79
N LEU A 514 -17.05 -6.60 -33.56
CA LEU A 514 -17.88 -6.97 -34.70
C LEU A 514 -17.06 -6.95 -36.00
N ASN A 515 -16.18 -5.95 -36.15
CA ASN A 515 -15.35 -5.76 -37.33
C ASN A 515 -14.03 -5.06 -36.98
N SER A 516 -12.93 -5.52 -37.56
CA SER A 516 -11.60 -4.91 -37.48
C SER A 516 -10.78 -5.30 -38.72
N PRO A 517 -9.97 -4.40 -39.32
CA PRO A 517 -9.13 -4.72 -40.47
C PRO A 517 -8.06 -5.79 -40.23
N ILE A 518 -7.65 -6.00 -38.96
CA ILE A 518 -6.73 -7.07 -38.54
C ILE A 518 -7.20 -7.66 -37.20
N GLU A 519 -6.83 -8.91 -36.93
CA GLU A 519 -7.12 -9.57 -35.65
C GLU A 519 -6.23 -9.01 -34.52
N PRO A 520 -6.79 -8.73 -33.33
CA PRO A 520 -6.01 -8.29 -32.17
C PRO A 520 -5.37 -9.45 -31.40
N GLU A 521 -4.24 -9.15 -30.77
CA GLU A 521 -3.74 -9.92 -29.63
C GLU A 521 -4.58 -9.56 -28.38
N GLU A 522 -5.04 -10.57 -27.64
CA GLU A 522 -5.82 -10.37 -26.43
C GLU A 522 -4.92 -10.16 -25.20
N THR A 523 -5.05 -9.01 -24.54
CA THR A 523 -4.43 -8.74 -23.23
C THR A 523 -5.49 -8.68 -22.13
N THR A 524 -5.11 -8.54 -20.86
CA THR A 524 -6.07 -8.45 -19.73
C THR A 524 -7.12 -7.35 -19.94
N ASN A 525 -6.69 -6.14 -20.32
CA ASN A 525 -7.54 -4.94 -20.36
C ASN A 525 -7.70 -4.33 -21.76
N TYR A 526 -6.94 -4.80 -22.76
CA TYR A 526 -6.87 -4.19 -24.10
C TYR A 526 -6.90 -5.25 -25.21
N TRP A 527 -7.43 -4.85 -26.36
CA TRP A 527 -7.20 -5.48 -27.66
C TRP A 527 -5.99 -4.81 -28.30
N ARG A 528 -4.91 -5.56 -28.56
CA ARG A 528 -3.65 -5.03 -29.12
C ARG A 528 -3.56 -5.29 -30.61
N PHE A 529 -3.58 -4.23 -31.41
CA PHE A 529 -3.45 -4.30 -32.87
C PHE A 529 -2.02 -3.95 -33.31
N LYS A 530 -1.40 -4.77 -34.16
CA LYS A 530 -0.02 -4.56 -34.63
C LYS A 530 -0.05 -3.99 -36.06
N LEU A 531 0.37 -2.74 -36.20
CA LEU A 531 0.24 -1.93 -37.43
C LEU A 531 1.61 -1.54 -37.97
N THR A 532 1.82 -1.70 -39.28
CA THR A 532 3.02 -1.17 -39.96
C THR A 532 2.74 0.24 -40.48
N LEU A 533 3.54 1.22 -40.05
CA LEU A 533 3.44 2.62 -40.44
C LEU A 533 4.55 2.97 -41.43
N LYS A 534 4.19 3.13 -42.71
CA LYS A 534 5.12 3.52 -43.77
C LYS A 534 5.74 4.91 -43.53
N PRO A 535 6.93 5.20 -44.08
CA PRO A 535 7.54 6.53 -44.04
C PRO A 535 6.61 7.62 -44.57
N LYS A 536 6.54 8.75 -43.84
CA LYS A 536 5.78 9.97 -44.20
C LYS A 536 4.28 9.78 -44.52
N ASP A 537 3.69 8.64 -44.16
CA ASP A 537 2.34 8.21 -44.53
C ASP A 537 1.28 8.47 -43.44
N ALA A 538 0.00 8.37 -43.80
CA ALA A 538 -1.14 8.47 -42.90
C ALA A 538 -2.10 7.28 -43.04
N LEU A 539 -2.33 6.57 -41.94
CA LEU A 539 -3.19 5.39 -41.83
C LEU A 539 -4.49 5.75 -41.10
N LYS A 540 -5.62 5.26 -41.63
CA LYS A 540 -6.91 5.24 -40.93
C LYS A 540 -7.18 3.81 -40.48
N PHE A 541 -7.46 3.61 -39.19
CA PHE A 541 -7.77 2.31 -38.61
C PHE A 541 -9.11 2.38 -37.87
N GLU A 542 -10.08 1.56 -38.26
CA GLU A 542 -11.43 1.57 -37.69
C GLU A 542 -11.71 0.27 -36.95
N ILE A 543 -12.26 0.35 -35.74
CA ILE A 543 -12.74 -0.80 -34.97
C ILE A 543 -14.24 -0.60 -34.77
N GLU A 544 -15.05 -1.62 -35.05
CA GLU A 544 -16.47 -1.65 -34.70
C GLU A 544 -16.71 -2.72 -33.63
N GLU A 545 -17.23 -2.29 -32.48
CA GLU A 545 -17.65 -3.12 -31.37
C GLU A 545 -19.18 -3.14 -31.27
N ARG A 546 -19.77 -4.19 -30.68
CA ARG A 546 -21.21 -4.34 -30.47
C ARG A 546 -21.53 -4.91 -29.09
N ILE A 547 -22.58 -4.38 -28.46
CA ILE A 547 -23.25 -4.97 -27.30
C ILE A 547 -24.76 -5.13 -27.59
N GLU A 548 -25.40 -6.15 -27.01
CA GLU A 548 -26.88 -6.26 -26.97
C GLU A 548 -27.37 -5.51 -25.73
N ASN A 549 -28.17 -4.47 -25.94
CA ASN A 549 -28.84 -3.69 -24.91
C ASN A 549 -30.34 -3.96 -24.94
N TYR A 550 -31.06 -3.50 -23.91
CA TYR A 550 -32.52 -3.52 -23.91
C TYR A 550 -33.12 -2.26 -23.31
N SER A 551 -34.33 -1.92 -23.76
CA SER A 551 -35.23 -0.96 -23.12
C SER A 551 -36.39 -1.73 -22.50
N SER A 552 -36.76 -1.41 -21.26
CA SER A 552 -37.91 -2.01 -20.58
C SER A 552 -39.05 -1.00 -20.46
N TYR A 553 -40.26 -1.41 -20.84
CA TYR A 553 -41.48 -0.60 -20.75
C TYR A 553 -42.56 -1.33 -19.98
N TYR A 554 -43.21 -0.66 -19.03
CA TYR A 554 -44.34 -1.20 -18.29
C TYR A 554 -45.60 -1.16 -19.18
N ILE A 555 -46.27 -2.28 -19.38
CA ILE A 555 -47.34 -2.40 -20.41
C ILE A 555 -48.53 -1.49 -20.11
N TYR A 556 -48.87 -1.29 -18.83
CA TYR A 556 -49.94 -0.38 -18.40
C TYR A 556 -49.69 1.10 -18.74
N ASN A 557 -48.43 1.51 -18.96
CA ASN A 557 -48.11 2.92 -19.25
C ASN A 557 -48.39 3.30 -20.71
N PHE A 558 -48.74 2.34 -21.56
CA PHE A 558 -49.13 2.62 -22.94
C PHE A 558 -50.60 3.02 -23.03
N SER A 559 -50.91 4.02 -23.85
CA SER A 559 -52.27 4.19 -24.36
C SER A 559 -52.63 3.02 -25.28
N LYS A 560 -53.93 2.81 -25.50
CA LYS A 560 -54.42 1.83 -26.50
C LYS A 560 -53.72 2.03 -27.86
N ASP A 561 -53.68 3.27 -28.34
CA ASP A 561 -53.13 3.58 -29.65
C ASP A 561 -51.62 3.35 -29.73
N ASP A 562 -50.88 3.62 -28.66
CA ASP A 562 -49.43 3.40 -28.64
C ASP A 562 -49.06 1.93 -28.50
N LEU A 563 -49.83 1.16 -27.72
CA LEU A 563 -49.68 -0.29 -27.67
C LEU A 563 -50.00 -0.93 -29.02
N LEU A 564 -51.09 -0.52 -29.68
CA LEU A 564 -51.46 -1.06 -30.99
C LEU A 564 -50.44 -0.72 -32.09
N LYS A 565 -49.91 0.51 -32.15
CA LYS A 565 -48.82 0.88 -33.07
C LYS A 565 -47.56 0.03 -32.84
N ARG A 566 -47.22 -0.25 -31.57
CA ARG A 566 -46.08 -1.11 -31.19
C ARG A 566 -46.32 -2.56 -31.62
N VAL A 567 -47.51 -3.10 -31.36
CA VAL A 567 -47.90 -4.45 -31.82
C VAL A 567 -47.80 -4.56 -33.34
N GLU A 568 -48.32 -3.59 -34.09
CA GLU A 568 -48.21 -3.56 -35.56
C GLU A 568 -46.74 -3.56 -36.04
N PHE A 569 -45.87 -2.78 -35.38
CA PHE A 569 -44.43 -2.82 -35.64
C PHE A 569 -43.81 -4.20 -35.33
N TYR A 570 -44.16 -4.82 -34.19
CA TYR A 570 -43.64 -6.14 -33.81
C TYR A 570 -44.08 -7.25 -34.78
N VAL A 571 -45.34 -7.21 -35.26
CA VAL A 571 -45.86 -8.14 -36.28
C VAL A 571 -45.13 -7.94 -37.61
N ARG A 572 -44.98 -6.67 -38.05
CA ARG A 572 -44.30 -6.34 -39.31
C ARG A 572 -42.84 -6.82 -39.32
N GLN A 573 -42.14 -6.74 -38.20
CA GLN A 573 -40.77 -7.24 -38.03
C GLN A 573 -40.69 -8.71 -37.60
N LYS A 574 -41.83 -9.40 -37.44
CA LYS A 574 -41.93 -10.81 -37.00
C LYS A 574 -41.30 -11.10 -35.62
N PHE A 575 -41.34 -10.14 -34.70
CA PHE A 575 -40.89 -10.33 -33.32
C PHE A 575 -41.90 -11.08 -32.45
N ILE A 576 -43.17 -11.16 -32.87
CA ILE A 576 -44.24 -11.88 -32.18
C ILE A 576 -45.00 -12.81 -33.13
N ASN A 577 -45.69 -13.80 -32.57
CA ASN A 577 -46.59 -14.69 -33.29
C ASN A 577 -48.06 -14.22 -33.19
N GLU A 578 -48.93 -14.78 -34.04
CA GLU A 578 -50.36 -14.43 -34.12
C GLU A 578 -51.10 -14.56 -32.76
N LYS A 579 -50.74 -15.57 -31.96
CA LYS A 579 -51.32 -15.78 -30.63
C LYS A 579 -51.01 -14.59 -29.71
N LEU A 580 -49.75 -14.16 -29.68
CA LEU A 580 -49.28 -13.08 -28.83
C LEU A 580 -49.76 -11.72 -29.33
N GLU A 581 -49.84 -11.53 -30.65
CA GLU A 581 -50.51 -10.37 -31.27
C GLU A 581 -51.96 -10.25 -30.79
N ALA A 582 -52.74 -11.34 -30.84
CA ALA A 582 -54.13 -11.34 -30.38
C ALA A 582 -54.24 -10.99 -28.88
N GLN A 583 -53.37 -11.56 -28.03
CA GLN A 583 -53.35 -11.25 -26.60
C GLN A 583 -53.00 -9.78 -26.31
N LEU A 584 -52.03 -9.20 -27.02
CA LEU A 584 -51.64 -7.79 -26.84
C LEU A 584 -52.71 -6.82 -27.37
N LYS A 585 -53.39 -7.17 -28.48
CA LYS A 585 -54.55 -6.39 -28.97
C LYS A 585 -55.70 -6.41 -27.99
N GLU A 586 -56.03 -7.56 -27.40
CA GLU A 586 -57.06 -7.69 -26.37
C GLU A 586 -56.73 -6.83 -25.14
N ILE A 587 -55.48 -6.87 -24.66
CA ILE A 587 -55.01 -6.01 -23.55
C ILE A 587 -55.13 -4.53 -23.91
N GLY A 588 -54.81 -4.14 -25.16
CA GLY A 588 -54.98 -2.77 -25.65
C GLY A 588 -56.43 -2.28 -25.66
N GLU A 589 -57.39 -3.15 -26.01
CA GLU A 589 -58.82 -2.84 -25.90
C GLU A 589 -59.26 -2.61 -24.44
N ILE A 590 -58.78 -3.45 -23.52
CA ILE A 590 -59.13 -3.36 -22.10
C ILE A 590 -58.51 -2.10 -21.45
N ILE A 591 -57.26 -1.76 -21.79
CA ILE A 591 -56.63 -0.48 -21.42
C ILE A 591 -57.41 0.70 -22.01
N GLY A 592 -57.87 0.60 -23.26
CA GLY A 592 -58.75 1.59 -23.88
C GLY A 592 -60.06 1.80 -23.10
N LYS A 593 -60.69 0.70 -22.64
CA LYS A 593 -61.86 0.75 -21.77
C LYS A 593 -61.55 1.41 -20.43
N GLN A 594 -60.47 1.01 -19.75
CA GLN A 594 -60.02 1.61 -18.48
C GLN A 594 -59.84 3.13 -18.61
N ASN A 595 -59.14 3.59 -19.64
CA ASN A 595 -58.93 5.03 -19.90
C ASN A 595 -60.25 5.79 -20.15
N SER A 596 -61.22 5.16 -20.83
CA SER A 596 -62.54 5.76 -21.05
C SER A 596 -63.36 5.88 -19.76
N LEU A 597 -63.28 4.89 -18.87
CA LEU A 597 -63.95 4.89 -17.57
C LEU A 597 -63.30 5.88 -16.60
N ASN A 598 -61.96 5.94 -16.54
CA ASN A 598 -61.23 6.96 -15.78
C ASN A 598 -61.61 8.38 -16.24
N THR A 599 -61.72 8.60 -17.56
CA THR A 599 -62.17 9.89 -18.12
C THR A 599 -63.62 10.22 -17.73
N LYS A 600 -64.51 9.21 -17.69
CA LYS A 600 -65.90 9.39 -17.24
C LYS A 600 -65.97 9.68 -15.73
N LYS A 601 -65.19 8.95 -14.93
CA LYS A 601 -65.10 9.10 -13.47
C LYS A 601 -64.62 10.51 -13.10
N SER A 602 -63.50 10.97 -13.67
CA SER A 602 -62.97 12.31 -13.43
C SER A 602 -64.01 13.41 -13.73
N LYS A 603 -64.77 13.32 -14.83
CA LYS A 603 -65.85 14.29 -15.11
C LYS A 603 -66.98 14.28 -14.09
N LEU A 604 -67.28 13.13 -13.50
CA LEU A 604 -68.30 12.99 -12.45
C LEU A 604 -67.77 13.47 -11.09
N GLU A 605 -66.49 13.30 -10.81
CA GLU A 605 -65.81 13.89 -9.65
C GLU A 605 -65.79 15.42 -9.76
N ASP A 606 -65.41 15.98 -10.91
CA ASP A 606 -65.48 17.43 -11.19
C ASP A 606 -66.91 17.98 -11.00
N GLU A 607 -67.94 17.28 -11.50
CA GLU A 607 -69.36 17.66 -11.34
C GLU A 607 -69.79 17.63 -9.86
N LYS A 608 -69.35 16.61 -9.11
CA LYS A 608 -69.65 16.43 -7.68
C LYS A 608 -68.99 17.50 -6.80
N ASP A 609 -67.76 17.87 -7.10
CA ASP A 609 -67.03 18.90 -6.35
C ASP A 609 -67.65 20.28 -6.60
N GLN A 610 -67.99 20.60 -7.86
CA GLN A 610 -68.77 21.81 -8.20
C GLN A 610 -70.12 21.86 -7.48
N MET A 611 -70.83 20.73 -7.34
CA MET A 611 -72.07 20.66 -6.57
C MET A 611 -71.84 20.87 -5.08
N THR A 612 -70.74 20.38 -4.52
CA THR A 612 -70.40 20.56 -3.10
C THR A 612 -70.19 22.04 -2.78
N ASP A 613 -69.44 22.75 -3.63
CA ASP A 613 -69.25 24.20 -3.54
C ASP A 613 -70.57 24.97 -3.70
N GLU A 614 -71.43 24.58 -4.64
CA GLU A 614 -72.70 25.25 -4.87
C GLU A 614 -73.69 25.01 -3.70
N GLN A 615 -73.74 23.80 -3.14
CA GLN A 615 -74.53 23.49 -1.96
C GLN A 615 -74.07 24.30 -0.73
N ALA A 616 -72.76 24.47 -0.52
CA ALA A 616 -72.23 25.30 0.56
C ALA A 616 -72.73 26.75 0.43
N ARG A 617 -72.64 27.34 -0.78
CA ARG A 617 -73.18 28.67 -1.09
C ARG A 617 -74.70 28.75 -0.89
N LEU A 618 -75.46 27.71 -1.25
CA LEU A 618 -76.91 27.70 -1.01
C LEU A 618 -77.24 27.66 0.48
N ARG A 619 -76.53 26.87 1.29
CA ARG A 619 -76.71 26.80 2.75
C ARG A 619 -76.38 28.14 3.42
N GLU A 620 -75.29 28.79 3.01
CA GLU A 620 -74.93 30.15 3.44
C GLU A 620 -76.05 31.15 3.09
N ASN A 621 -76.47 31.20 1.82
CA ASN A 621 -77.56 32.09 1.38
C ASN A 621 -78.90 31.84 2.11
N ILE A 622 -79.23 30.58 2.47
CA ILE A 622 -80.43 30.25 3.26
C ILE A 622 -80.30 30.76 4.70
N SER A 623 -79.10 30.68 5.30
CA SER A 623 -78.85 31.08 6.69
C SER A 623 -79.00 32.58 6.96
N VAL A 624 -78.88 33.42 5.92
CA VAL A 624 -78.99 34.89 5.99
C VAL A 624 -80.45 35.39 5.82
N LEU A 625 -81.41 34.54 5.44
CA LEU A 625 -82.81 34.93 5.20
C LEU A 625 -83.64 35.04 6.48
N GLY A 626 -84.40 36.15 6.60
CA GLY A 626 -85.38 36.38 7.67
C GLY A 626 -86.76 35.73 7.43
N ASP A 627 -87.74 36.14 8.26
CA ASP A 627 -89.08 35.57 8.32
C ASP A 627 -90.14 36.33 7.48
N THR A 628 -89.74 37.28 6.62
CA THR A 628 -90.73 38.01 5.81
C THR A 628 -91.32 37.14 4.70
N SER A 629 -92.54 37.48 4.25
CA SER A 629 -93.28 36.70 3.24
C SER A 629 -92.52 36.55 1.90
N GLN A 630 -91.71 37.55 1.51
CA GLN A 630 -90.88 37.48 0.31
C GLN A 630 -89.63 36.62 0.51
N GLU A 631 -88.98 36.69 1.68
CA GLU A 631 -87.81 35.86 2.01
C GLU A 631 -88.18 34.38 2.11
N ASN A 632 -89.37 34.04 2.61
CA ASN A 632 -89.86 32.66 2.67
C ASN A 632 -90.05 32.02 1.28
N ALA A 633 -90.53 32.78 0.28
CA ALA A 633 -90.61 32.28 -1.10
C ALA A 633 -89.22 32.05 -1.74
N LEU A 634 -88.23 32.88 -1.39
CA LEU A 634 -86.82 32.68 -1.77
C LEU A 634 -86.19 31.45 -1.07
N ARG A 635 -86.47 31.29 0.22
CA ARG A 635 -86.08 30.13 1.04
C ARG A 635 -86.59 28.83 0.43
N GLU A 636 -87.87 28.76 0.08
CA GLU A 636 -88.50 27.60 -0.58
C GLU A 636 -87.81 27.27 -1.92
N LYS A 637 -87.49 28.29 -2.74
CA LYS A 637 -86.79 28.11 -4.01
C LYS A 637 -85.36 27.57 -3.84
N TYR A 638 -84.61 28.05 -2.84
CA TYR A 638 -83.26 27.55 -2.56
C TYR A 638 -83.27 26.15 -1.96
N VAL A 639 -84.20 25.85 -1.04
CA VAL A 639 -84.41 24.49 -0.51
C VAL A 639 -84.73 23.51 -1.63
N LYS A 640 -85.66 23.86 -2.54
CA LYS A 640 -85.99 23.01 -3.70
C LYS A 640 -84.79 22.77 -4.63
N LYS A 641 -83.92 23.78 -4.83
CA LYS A 641 -82.68 23.61 -5.60
C LYS A 641 -81.68 22.71 -4.87
N LEU A 642 -81.55 22.86 -3.55
CA LEU A 642 -80.70 22.01 -2.71
C LEU A 642 -81.15 20.53 -2.79
N THR A 643 -82.46 20.25 -2.70
CA THR A 643 -83.01 18.88 -2.85
C THR A 643 -82.66 18.26 -4.21
N LEU A 644 -82.85 19.00 -5.31
CA LEU A 644 -82.50 18.52 -6.65
C LEU A 644 -80.99 18.27 -6.82
N GLN A 645 -80.15 19.08 -6.16
CA GLN A 645 -78.70 18.83 -6.12
C GLN A 645 -78.35 17.61 -5.27
N GLU A 646 -79.03 17.37 -4.13
CA GLU A 646 -78.81 16.19 -3.30
C GLU A 646 -79.16 14.90 -4.05
N GLU A 647 -80.32 14.86 -4.73
CA GLU A 647 -80.72 13.74 -5.60
C GLU A 647 -79.68 13.45 -6.70
N ARG A 648 -79.12 14.50 -7.31
CA ARG A 648 -78.04 14.36 -8.31
C ARG A 648 -76.71 13.95 -7.68
N PHE A 649 -76.37 14.46 -6.49
CA PHE A 649 -75.15 14.14 -5.75
C PHE A 649 -75.13 12.68 -5.27
N GLU A 650 -76.25 12.17 -4.76
CA GLU A 650 -76.42 10.75 -4.44
C GLU A 650 -76.28 9.88 -5.69
N LYS A 651 -76.92 10.27 -6.80
CA LYS A 651 -76.82 9.56 -8.07
C LYS A 651 -75.39 9.52 -8.60
N ILE A 652 -74.69 10.66 -8.65
CA ILE A 652 -73.28 10.74 -9.06
C ILE A 652 -72.40 9.90 -8.13
N SER A 653 -72.60 9.99 -6.81
CA SER A 653 -71.82 9.22 -5.84
C SER A 653 -72.00 7.70 -5.99
N ASN A 654 -73.19 7.26 -6.42
CA ASN A 654 -73.45 5.86 -6.75
C ASN A 654 -72.85 5.47 -8.12
N GLU A 655 -72.92 6.35 -9.13
CA GLU A 655 -72.25 6.14 -10.43
C GLU A 655 -70.71 6.05 -10.27
N ILE A 656 -70.08 6.89 -9.45
CA ILE A 656 -68.65 6.82 -9.14
C ILE A 656 -68.29 5.50 -8.45
N LYS A 657 -69.05 5.07 -7.42
CA LYS A 657 -68.83 3.77 -6.76
C LYS A 657 -68.94 2.58 -7.72
N GLN A 658 -69.85 2.64 -8.69
CA GLN A 658 -69.98 1.61 -9.73
C GLN A 658 -68.77 1.64 -10.68
N LEU A 659 -68.30 2.83 -11.07
CA LEU A 659 -67.09 2.99 -11.88
C LEU A 659 -65.83 2.51 -11.15
N ASP A 660 -65.70 2.71 -9.84
CA ASP A 660 -64.59 2.20 -9.03
C ASP A 660 -64.56 0.66 -9.01
N GLN A 661 -65.73 0.03 -8.85
CA GLN A 661 -65.86 -1.43 -8.91
C GLN A 661 -65.53 -1.96 -10.32
N GLU A 662 -65.99 -1.28 -11.37
CA GLU A 662 -65.69 -1.66 -12.75
C GLU A 662 -64.19 -1.49 -13.05
N LEU A 663 -63.57 -0.37 -12.68
CA LEU A 663 -62.14 -0.09 -12.84
C LEU A 663 -61.28 -1.11 -12.10
N SER A 664 -61.59 -1.42 -10.84
CA SER A 664 -60.84 -2.42 -10.06
C SER A 664 -60.95 -3.83 -10.66
N SER A 665 -62.12 -4.20 -11.21
CA SER A 665 -62.26 -5.49 -11.90
C SER A 665 -61.50 -5.54 -13.23
N ILE A 666 -61.44 -4.42 -13.97
CA ILE A 666 -60.66 -4.27 -15.21
C ILE A 666 -59.16 -4.29 -14.92
N GLU A 667 -58.68 -3.61 -13.88
CA GLU A 667 -57.26 -3.63 -13.49
C GLU A 667 -56.77 -5.04 -13.18
N LYS A 668 -57.59 -5.82 -12.48
CA LYS A 668 -57.34 -7.23 -12.22
C LYS A 668 -57.39 -8.08 -13.50
N GLU A 669 -58.34 -7.83 -14.40
CA GLU A 669 -58.39 -8.52 -15.69
C GLU A 669 -57.14 -8.25 -16.55
N ILE A 670 -56.67 -7.00 -16.59
CA ILE A 670 -55.42 -6.62 -17.25
C ILE A 670 -54.25 -7.38 -16.61
N GLN A 671 -54.16 -7.42 -15.27
CA GLN A 671 -53.08 -8.12 -14.56
C GLN A 671 -53.10 -9.62 -14.90
N ASP A 672 -54.25 -10.27 -14.74
CA ASP A 672 -54.45 -11.70 -15.01
C ASP A 672 -54.16 -12.07 -16.47
N LYS A 673 -54.32 -11.15 -17.43
CA LYS A 673 -53.97 -11.35 -18.84
C LYS A 673 -52.48 -11.10 -19.11
N ILE A 674 -51.90 -10.09 -18.48
CA ILE A 674 -50.47 -9.76 -18.57
C ILE A 674 -49.60 -10.85 -17.95
N GLU A 675 -49.97 -11.42 -16.80
CA GLU A 675 -49.24 -12.56 -16.19
C GLU A 675 -49.26 -13.82 -17.06
N LYS A 676 -50.25 -13.93 -17.96
CA LYS A 676 -50.37 -15.01 -18.96
C LYS A 676 -49.63 -14.70 -20.27
N LEU A 677 -49.01 -13.53 -20.41
CA LEU A 677 -48.05 -13.25 -21.49
C LEU A 677 -46.73 -13.95 -21.17
N LYS A 678 -46.49 -15.06 -21.86
CA LYS A 678 -45.17 -15.69 -21.98
C LYS A 678 -44.81 -15.76 -23.46
N ALA A 679 -43.71 -15.09 -23.80
CA ALA A 679 -43.13 -15.02 -25.14
C ALA A 679 -41.74 -15.68 -25.11
#